data_AF-A0A9P5XLJ3-F1
#
_entry.id   AF-A0A9P5XLJ3-F1
#
_cell.length_a   1.000
_cell.length_b   1.000
_cell.length_c   1.000
_cell.angle_alpha   90.00
_cell.angle_beta   90.00
_cell.angle_gamma   90.00
#
_symmetry.space_group_name_H-M   'P 1'
#
loop_
_entity.id
_entity.type
_entity.pdbx_description
1 polymer ?
#
loop_
_entity_poly.entity_id
_entity_poly.type
_entity_poly.pdbx_seq_one_letter_code
_entity_poly.pdbx_strand_id
1 'polypeptide(L)'
;MTAAPKNPKYTFEQLINEDFLDDSHLEAFAHALQLDEQYFDHHTEVSSPTTPGSPAVATPSRIRKVSALSDFAPINLKVQSRRKRKDKHRRHDWWFLLLRWPLLIFIFLFIAAEFGLYVLIRQVVNGKEWISAWRGKKGQLRKKLRAARTYEEWKEAAKELDRYLNFDEWKKIDEDAFYDWKLVRKVRRSLRNLREKGDARGCLGVLETCIRPSFAAVESPRLYSETFLGTKDLIESYFDELEKSLEYIRETPDLSLDEKKRFFKSANTNLGVTALCLSGGATLGYYHFGVIKAFLDQGLLPRVITGTSAGGLIAALTCTRTDEELKVLLVPELAQRITACEEPMSVWFQRFMKTGARFDSVAWARKCAYFTRGSMTFKEAYLKTGRILNVSVIPADRYSPTKLLNYITAPDTVIWSALLASAAVPGILNPVVLMQKLKDGNLVPWNWGSRFKDGSLRVDVPTQALNLYFNVTNPVVSQANPHVHLFFFAPRGSAGKPVAHRKGKGWRGNFLLSAAEQWLKHELTKNFRVIRDLELLPTLLGQDWSSVFLQRFDGSVTIWPRPRFMDFIRILSDPDPPELERMLAVGQLVTWPKLHMIDNRIRIEKAILAGRRVMRTMSRARNYAALQPRAPLLHPERSSEQRSKEPSPIQTASERPISVDTDAEEAFSQGSQWFYRRGRARRAGSITSDHAKEEANYDPLSSFEMRRKWASDLLNPVNAFDSGGMHSNRASPERQEPSTSRLSPTHFFRRLHSFHSIHLPLSSERGQNIKEMKQVSNNEVWSSESSDEGNDEHIYSHSFMNLGERDEAQNGEAGAGVL
;
A
#
# COMPACT_ATOMS: atom_id res chain seq x y z
N MET A 1 5.72 11.60 31.64
CA MET A 1 5.80 10.54 32.69
C MET A 1 4.39 10.21 33.12
N THR A 2 3.81 9.15 32.57
CA THR A 2 2.53 8.57 33.03
C THR A 2 2.87 7.36 33.89
N ALA A 3 2.33 7.31 35.10
CA ALA A 3 2.56 6.24 36.06
C ALA A 3 2.22 4.86 35.46
N ALA A 4 3.16 3.92 35.53
CA ALA A 4 2.95 2.55 35.10
C ALA A 4 1.86 1.89 35.98
N PRO A 5 0.88 1.19 35.39
CA PRO A 5 -0.11 0.47 36.17
C PRO A 5 0.56 -0.64 36.99
N LYS A 6 0.21 -0.72 38.28
CA LYS A 6 0.86 -1.53 39.33
C LYS A 6 0.76 -3.06 39.20
N ASN A 7 0.33 -3.61 38.06
CA ASN A 7 0.52 -5.02 37.71
C ASN A 7 0.34 -5.19 36.19
N PRO A 8 1.31 -5.76 35.45
CA PRO A 8 1.14 -6.00 34.03
C PRO A 8 0.08 -7.09 33.81
N LYS A 9 -0.90 -6.83 32.93
CA LYS A 9 -1.99 -7.77 32.59
C LYS A 9 -1.48 -9.11 32.03
N TYR A 10 -0.28 -9.10 31.45
CA TYR A 10 0.38 -10.28 30.88
C TYR A 10 1.85 -10.29 31.30
N THR A 11 2.40 -11.46 31.59
CA THR A 11 3.83 -11.65 31.82
C THR A 11 4.50 -12.29 30.62
N PHE A 12 5.81 -12.06 30.47
CA PHE A 12 6.57 -12.62 29.34
C PHE A 12 6.58 -14.15 29.36
N GLU A 13 6.83 -14.75 30.52
CA GLU A 13 6.87 -16.20 30.68
C GLU A 13 5.55 -16.88 30.30
N GLN A 14 4.40 -16.25 30.63
CA GLN A 14 3.09 -16.73 30.19
C GLN A 14 2.99 -16.72 28.67
N LEU A 15 3.27 -15.57 28.04
CA LEU A 15 3.07 -15.41 26.59
C LEU A 15 4.04 -16.23 25.73
N ILE A 16 5.29 -16.43 26.19
CA ILE A 16 6.28 -17.19 25.44
C ILE A 16 6.06 -18.70 25.57
N ASN A 17 5.58 -19.19 26.72
CA ASN A 17 5.37 -20.61 26.97
C ASN A 17 3.99 -21.13 26.54
N GLU A 18 3.07 -20.24 26.15
CA GLU A 18 1.79 -20.64 25.57
C GLU A 18 1.99 -21.54 24.35
N ASP A 19 1.43 -22.75 24.43
CA ASP A 19 1.34 -23.68 23.31
C ASP A 19 -0.03 -23.57 22.64
N PHE A 20 -0.02 -23.47 21.32
CA PHE A 20 -1.23 -23.30 20.50
C PHE A 20 -1.39 -24.43 19.49
N LEU A 21 -0.65 -25.52 19.68
CA LEU A 21 -0.66 -26.66 18.79
C LEU A 21 -1.93 -27.47 18.94
N ASP A 22 -2.48 -27.84 17.78
CA ASP A 22 -3.59 -28.75 17.65
C ASP A 22 -3.15 -29.81 16.64
N ASP A 23 -2.81 -31.00 17.13
CA ASP A 23 -2.26 -32.06 16.29
C ASP A 23 -3.28 -32.54 15.25
N SER A 24 -4.59 -32.48 15.55
CA SER A 24 -5.63 -32.84 14.58
C SER A 24 -5.62 -31.94 13.34
N HIS A 25 -5.34 -30.65 13.54
CA HIS A 25 -5.21 -29.67 12.46
C HIS A 25 -3.96 -29.90 11.61
N LEU A 26 -2.86 -30.32 12.23
CA LEU A 26 -1.62 -30.66 11.52
C LEU A 26 -1.75 -31.97 10.75
N GLU A 27 -2.43 -32.97 11.29
CA GLU A 27 -2.74 -34.22 10.61
C GLU A 27 -3.64 -33.98 9.39
N ALA A 28 -4.69 -33.16 9.53
CA ALA A 28 -5.55 -32.78 8.41
C ALA A 28 -4.76 -32.08 7.30
N PHE A 29 -3.77 -31.28 7.65
CA PHE A 29 -2.87 -30.64 6.69
C PHE A 29 -1.89 -31.61 6.04
N ALA A 30 -1.28 -32.52 6.81
CA ALA A 30 -0.42 -33.56 6.27
C ALA A 30 -1.17 -34.44 5.26
N HIS A 31 -2.40 -34.84 5.60
CA HIS A 31 -3.30 -35.52 4.69
C HIS A 31 -3.58 -34.67 3.43
N ALA A 32 -3.90 -33.39 3.60
CA ALA A 32 -4.18 -32.49 2.48
C ALA A 32 -3.00 -32.32 1.50
N LEU A 33 -1.75 -32.39 1.97
CA LEU A 33 -0.57 -32.31 1.11
C LEU A 33 -0.39 -33.55 0.22
N GLN A 34 -0.81 -34.73 0.71
CA GLN A 34 -0.72 -36.00 -0.01
C GLN A 34 -1.81 -36.16 -1.08
N LEU A 35 -2.90 -35.40 -0.99
CA LEU A 35 -3.96 -35.43 -1.99
C LEU A 35 -3.44 -34.93 -3.35
N ASP A 36 -3.72 -35.70 -4.41
CA ASP A 36 -3.37 -35.33 -5.79
C ASP A 36 -4.24 -34.17 -6.30
N GLU A 37 -3.74 -33.41 -7.27
CA GLU A 37 -4.49 -32.33 -7.93
C GLU A 37 -5.86 -32.80 -8.47
N GLN A 38 -5.97 -34.09 -8.86
CA GLN A 38 -7.22 -34.71 -9.33
C GLN A 38 -8.27 -34.88 -8.23
N TYR A 39 -7.86 -35.03 -6.97
CA TYR A 39 -8.79 -35.15 -5.83
C TYR A 39 -9.56 -33.86 -5.62
N PHE A 40 -8.88 -32.72 -5.75
CA PHE A 40 -9.51 -31.41 -5.56
C PHE A 40 -10.47 -31.03 -6.70
N ASP A 41 -10.22 -31.54 -7.90
CA ASP A 41 -11.09 -31.41 -9.08
C ASP A 41 -12.39 -32.23 -8.95
N HIS A 42 -12.42 -33.27 -8.09
CA HIS A 42 -13.57 -34.17 -7.89
C HIS A 42 -14.47 -33.78 -6.70
N HIS A 43 -13.92 -33.19 -5.63
CA HIS A 43 -14.70 -32.80 -4.44
C HIS A 43 -15.34 -31.40 -4.52
N THR A 44 -15.08 -30.64 -5.58
CA THR A 44 -15.74 -29.35 -5.86
C THR A 44 -17.25 -29.50 -6.07
N GLU A 45 -17.73 -30.69 -6.45
CA GLU A 45 -19.15 -30.96 -6.69
C GLU A 45 -19.96 -31.38 -5.44
N VAL A 46 -19.30 -31.87 -4.39
CA VAL A 46 -19.99 -32.59 -3.29
C VAL A 46 -20.25 -31.73 -2.05
N SER A 47 -19.67 -30.52 -1.95
CA SER A 47 -19.67 -29.72 -0.70
C SER A 47 -20.47 -28.41 -0.78
N SER A 48 -21.48 -28.34 -1.64
CA SER A 48 -22.44 -27.24 -1.62
C SER A 48 -23.45 -27.46 -0.48
N PRO A 49 -23.67 -26.51 0.45
CA PRO A 49 -24.63 -26.71 1.52
C PRO A 49 -26.04 -26.84 0.95
N THR A 50 -26.68 -27.98 1.24
CA THR A 50 -28.08 -28.25 0.89
C THR A 50 -28.97 -27.26 1.66
N THR A 51 -29.76 -26.48 0.92
CA THR A 51 -30.73 -25.54 1.49
C THR A 51 -31.92 -26.34 2.05
N PRO A 52 -32.48 -26.01 3.23
CA PRO A 52 -33.65 -26.72 3.74
C PRO A 52 -34.87 -26.39 2.86
N GLY A 53 -35.48 -27.40 2.24
CA GLY A 53 -36.77 -27.26 1.54
C GLY A 53 -36.93 -27.88 0.15
N SER A 54 -35.97 -28.66 -0.37
CA SER A 54 -36.12 -29.34 -1.67
C SER A 54 -36.23 -30.86 -1.52
N PRO A 55 -37.09 -31.56 -2.30
CA PRO A 55 -37.30 -32.99 -2.16
C PRO A 55 -36.06 -33.78 -2.59
N ALA A 56 -35.81 -34.90 -1.90
CA ALA A 56 -34.73 -35.82 -2.21
C ALA A 56 -34.93 -36.43 -3.61
N VAL A 57 -33.95 -36.27 -4.49
CA VAL A 57 -33.89 -36.99 -5.77
C VAL A 57 -32.65 -37.89 -5.76
N ALA A 58 -32.88 -39.15 -6.06
CA ALA A 58 -31.89 -40.22 -6.09
C ALA A 58 -30.96 -40.14 -7.31
N THR A 59 -29.72 -40.58 -7.11
CA THR A 59 -28.63 -40.90 -8.07
C THR A 59 -27.91 -39.73 -8.78
N PRO A 60 -26.56 -39.79 -8.92
CA PRO A 60 -25.76 -38.66 -9.38
C PRO A 60 -25.58 -38.67 -10.90
N SER A 61 -26.17 -37.71 -11.60
CA SER A 61 -25.80 -37.42 -12.99
C SER A 61 -24.58 -36.49 -13.01
N ARG A 62 -23.44 -37.06 -13.42
CA ARG A 62 -22.13 -36.42 -13.65
C ARG A 62 -22.27 -35.17 -14.53
N ILE A 63 -22.11 -33.96 -13.97
CA ILE A 63 -22.15 -32.71 -14.73
C ILE A 63 -20.76 -32.48 -15.35
N ARG A 64 -20.73 -32.30 -16.67
CA ARG A 64 -19.50 -32.16 -17.47
C ARG A 64 -19.11 -30.68 -17.52
N LYS A 65 -17.81 -30.36 -17.35
CA LYS A 65 -17.23 -29.01 -17.54
C LYS A 65 -17.71 -28.42 -18.88
N VAL A 66 -18.43 -27.30 -18.85
CA VAL A 66 -18.81 -26.53 -20.04
C VAL A 66 -17.60 -25.71 -20.47
N SER A 67 -16.81 -26.26 -21.39
CA SER A 67 -15.93 -25.45 -22.24
C SER A 67 -16.75 -24.97 -23.43
N ALA A 68 -16.69 -23.68 -23.76
CA ALA A 68 -17.25 -23.16 -25.00
C ALA A 68 -16.62 -23.89 -26.19
N LEU A 69 -17.36 -24.87 -26.74
CA LEU A 69 -17.05 -25.51 -28.01
C LEU A 69 -17.61 -24.59 -29.08
N SER A 70 -16.73 -24.09 -29.95
CA SER A 70 -17.11 -23.44 -31.20
C SER A 70 -17.91 -24.42 -32.07
N ASP A 71 -19.09 -24.01 -32.54
CA ASP A 71 -20.09 -24.80 -33.29
C ASP A 71 -19.70 -25.23 -34.73
N PHE A 72 -18.41 -25.27 -35.07
CA PHE A 72 -17.94 -25.62 -36.42
C PHE A 72 -16.85 -26.70 -36.45
N ALA A 73 -17.16 -27.92 -36.00
CA ALA A 73 -16.29 -29.07 -36.24
C ALA A 73 -17.09 -30.29 -36.76
N PRO A 74 -16.69 -30.89 -37.90
CA PRO A 74 -17.44 -31.99 -38.50
C PRO A 74 -17.36 -33.28 -37.68
N ILE A 75 -18.48 -34.00 -37.68
CA ILE A 75 -18.78 -35.18 -36.88
C ILE A 75 -18.18 -36.42 -37.58
N ASN A 76 -17.15 -37.01 -36.94
CA ASN A 76 -16.68 -38.40 -36.97
C ASN A 76 -15.14 -38.51 -37.09
N LEU A 77 -14.45 -38.55 -35.94
CA LEU A 77 -13.08 -39.03 -35.86
C LEU A 77 -12.96 -40.16 -34.84
N LYS A 78 -12.48 -41.31 -35.32
CA LYS A 78 -12.19 -42.52 -34.53
C LYS A 78 -11.21 -42.19 -33.39
N VAL A 79 -11.59 -42.58 -32.17
CA VAL A 79 -10.77 -42.39 -30.96
C VAL A 79 -9.59 -43.36 -30.99
N GLN A 80 -8.40 -42.88 -31.33
CA GLN A 80 -7.16 -43.56 -30.92
C GLN A 80 -6.82 -43.20 -29.47
N SER A 81 -6.35 -44.19 -28.72
CA SER A 81 -6.07 -44.06 -27.29
C SER A 81 -5.19 -42.83 -27.00
N ARG A 82 -5.59 -42.03 -26.00
CA ARG A 82 -4.87 -40.84 -25.54
C ARG A 82 -3.49 -41.24 -25.01
N ARG A 83 -2.48 -41.25 -25.88
CA ARG A 83 -1.11 -40.95 -25.44
C ARG A 83 -1.11 -39.56 -24.83
N LYS A 84 -0.56 -39.42 -23.62
CA LYS A 84 -0.32 -38.14 -22.93
C LYS A 84 0.12 -37.11 -23.99
N ARG A 85 -0.70 -36.09 -24.24
CA ARG A 85 -0.28 -34.91 -25.00
C ARG A 85 0.88 -34.33 -24.22
N LYS A 86 2.11 -34.55 -24.67
CA LYS A 86 3.25 -33.71 -24.28
C LYS A 86 2.83 -32.29 -24.58
N ASP A 87 2.92 -31.42 -23.57
CA ASP A 87 2.65 -30.00 -23.73
C ASP A 87 3.32 -29.50 -25.00
N LYS A 88 2.52 -28.86 -25.86
CA LYS A 88 2.97 -28.28 -27.12
C LYS A 88 3.78 -27.04 -26.73
N HIS A 89 5.02 -27.22 -26.28
CA HIS A 89 5.96 -26.11 -26.11
C HIS A 89 5.97 -25.30 -27.41
N ARG A 90 5.77 -23.98 -27.30
CA ARG A 90 6.05 -23.03 -28.40
C ARG A 90 7.38 -23.47 -29.01
N ARG A 91 7.39 -23.85 -30.30
CA ARG A 91 8.65 -24.09 -31.01
C ARG A 91 9.37 -22.75 -31.01
N HIS A 92 10.37 -22.61 -30.16
CA HIS A 92 11.23 -21.43 -30.18
C HIS A 92 12.00 -21.43 -31.49
N ASP A 93 12.18 -20.26 -32.09
CA ASP A 93 12.93 -20.09 -33.32
C ASP A 93 14.35 -20.65 -33.17
N TRP A 94 14.91 -21.21 -34.24
CA TRP A 94 16.26 -21.79 -34.19
C TRP A 94 17.31 -20.74 -33.79
N TRP A 95 17.14 -19.50 -34.26
CA TRP A 95 17.94 -18.36 -33.84
C TRP A 95 17.89 -18.11 -32.33
N PHE A 96 16.72 -18.26 -31.71
CA PHE A 96 16.59 -18.14 -30.27
C PHE A 96 17.38 -19.25 -29.56
N LEU A 97 17.22 -20.51 -29.98
CA LEU A 97 17.94 -21.62 -29.34
C LEU A 97 19.47 -21.49 -29.45
N LEU A 98 19.97 -20.98 -30.58
CA LEU A 98 21.41 -20.81 -30.84
C LEU A 98 22.00 -19.58 -30.13
N LEU A 99 21.33 -18.43 -30.20
CA LEU A 99 21.84 -17.16 -29.68
C LEU A 99 21.50 -16.89 -28.22
N ARG A 100 20.52 -17.59 -27.64
CA ARG A 100 20.07 -17.36 -26.26
C ARG A 100 21.21 -17.41 -25.26
N TRP A 101 22.01 -18.48 -25.25
CA TRP A 101 23.06 -18.66 -24.25
C TRP A 101 24.23 -17.69 -24.43
N PRO A 102 24.79 -17.48 -25.65
CA PRO A 102 25.78 -16.45 -25.87
C PRO A 102 25.31 -15.05 -25.47
N LEU A 103 24.07 -14.69 -25.85
CA LEU A 103 23.48 -13.39 -25.51
C LEU A 103 23.27 -13.24 -24.00
N LEU A 104 22.75 -14.28 -23.33
CA LEU A 104 22.54 -14.27 -21.88
C LEU A 104 23.87 -14.14 -21.12
N ILE A 105 24.91 -14.89 -21.52
CA ILE A 105 26.25 -14.79 -20.93
C ILE A 105 26.82 -13.39 -21.14
N PHE A 106 26.72 -12.85 -22.35
CA PHE A 106 27.19 -11.50 -22.66
C PHE A 106 26.50 -10.44 -21.78
N ILE A 107 25.17 -10.48 -21.68
CA ILE A 107 24.40 -9.56 -20.83
C ILE A 107 24.79 -9.73 -19.35
N PHE A 108 24.96 -10.96 -18.85
CA PHE A 108 25.38 -11.18 -17.46
C PHE A 108 26.79 -10.68 -17.16
N LEU A 109 27.74 -10.85 -18.08
CA LEU A 109 29.08 -10.28 -17.94
C LEU A 109 29.02 -8.74 -17.88
N PHE A 110 28.18 -8.14 -18.71
CA PHE A 110 27.95 -6.70 -18.71
C PHE A 110 27.31 -6.22 -17.40
N ILE A 111 26.24 -6.89 -16.94
CA ILE A 111 25.61 -6.66 -15.63
C ILE A 111 26.63 -6.78 -14.49
N ALA A 112 27.50 -7.80 -14.52
CA ALA A 112 28.51 -8.01 -13.49
C ALA A 112 29.54 -6.87 -13.44
N ALA A 113 29.97 -6.38 -14.61
CA ALA A 113 30.88 -5.23 -14.71
C ALA A 113 30.22 -3.94 -14.21
N GLU A 114 29.00 -3.64 -14.65
CA GLU A 114 28.21 -2.49 -14.20
C GLU A 114 27.94 -2.53 -12.70
N PHE A 115 27.60 -3.71 -12.17
CA PHE A 115 27.37 -3.92 -10.74
C PHE A 115 28.67 -3.74 -9.94
N GLY A 116 29.81 -4.21 -10.44
CA GLY A 116 31.12 -3.96 -9.84
C GLY A 116 31.44 -2.46 -9.76
N LEU A 117 31.21 -1.72 -10.85
CA LEU A 117 31.39 -0.27 -10.89
C LEU A 117 30.41 0.46 -9.96
N TYR A 118 29.16 0.00 -9.90
CA TYR A 118 28.14 0.50 -8.98
C TYR A 118 28.62 0.39 -7.52
N VAL A 119 29.08 -0.79 -7.12
CA VAL A 119 29.58 -1.04 -5.76
C VAL A 119 30.81 -0.16 -5.47
N LEU A 120 31.73 -0.01 -6.42
CA LEU A 120 32.89 0.85 -6.27
C LEU A 120 32.49 2.31 -5.99
N ILE A 121 31.61 2.88 -6.82
CA ILE A 121 31.10 4.25 -6.64
C ILE A 121 30.43 4.40 -5.27
N ARG A 122 29.65 3.40 -4.84
CA ARG A 122 29.02 3.38 -3.52
C ARG A 122 30.04 3.41 -2.38
N GLN A 123 31.14 2.68 -2.48
CA GLN A 123 32.20 2.74 -1.46
C GLN A 123 32.92 4.09 -1.44
N VAL A 124 33.17 4.69 -2.61
CA VAL A 124 33.75 6.04 -2.71
C VAL A 124 32.83 7.07 -2.03
N VAL A 125 31.53 7.04 -2.30
CA VAL A 125 30.55 7.92 -1.65
C VAL A 125 30.52 7.71 -0.14
N ASN A 126 30.49 6.46 0.32
CA ASN A 126 30.49 6.13 1.75
C ASN A 126 31.76 6.61 2.45
N GLY A 127 32.93 6.39 1.85
CA GLY A 127 34.23 6.84 2.37
C GLY A 127 34.29 8.36 2.48
N LYS A 128 33.87 9.07 1.44
CA LYS A 128 33.81 10.54 1.43
C LYS A 128 32.88 11.10 2.50
N GLU A 129 31.67 10.53 2.61
CA GLU A 129 30.73 10.93 3.66
C GLU A 129 31.27 10.70 5.05
N TRP A 130 31.94 9.55 5.27
CA TRP A 130 32.55 9.22 6.55
C TRP A 130 33.61 10.25 6.91
N ILE A 131 34.55 10.58 6.01
CA ILE A 131 35.58 11.60 6.23
C ILE A 131 34.97 12.96 6.60
N SER A 132 33.92 13.39 5.89
CA SER A 132 33.27 14.67 6.15
C SER A 132 32.38 14.70 7.41
N ALA A 133 31.83 13.54 7.78
CA ALA A 133 30.93 13.41 8.92
C ALA A 133 31.67 13.18 10.25
N TRP A 134 32.90 12.68 10.21
CA TRP A 134 33.59 12.15 11.39
C TRP A 134 34.29 13.21 12.25
N ARG A 135 34.68 14.36 11.68
CA ARG A 135 35.49 15.35 12.40
C ARG A 135 34.65 16.27 13.32
N GLY A 136 35.22 16.58 14.49
CA GLY A 136 34.73 17.62 15.43
C GLY A 136 33.39 17.32 16.12
N LYS A 137 32.74 18.39 16.59
CA LYS A 137 31.46 18.35 17.33
C LYS A 137 30.33 17.64 16.55
N LYS A 138 30.31 17.79 15.22
CA LYS A 138 29.37 17.08 14.33
C LYS A 138 29.48 15.55 14.44
N GLY A 139 30.71 15.03 14.53
CA GLY A 139 30.97 13.60 14.68
C GLY A 139 30.47 13.07 16.03
N GLN A 140 30.73 13.83 17.12
CA GLN A 140 30.27 13.50 18.46
C GLN A 140 28.73 13.43 18.56
N LEU A 141 28.03 14.45 18.04
CA LEU A 141 26.56 14.48 18.01
C LEU A 141 25.96 13.34 17.17
N ARG A 142 26.59 13.00 16.04
CA ARG A 142 26.19 11.83 15.24
C ARG A 142 26.44 10.51 15.96
N LYS A 143 27.48 10.42 16.79
CA LYS A 143 27.74 9.24 17.64
C LYS A 143 26.65 9.13 18.72
N LYS A 144 26.29 10.24 19.37
CA LYS A 144 25.17 10.33 20.34
C LYS A 144 23.85 9.87 19.70
N LEU A 145 23.53 10.37 18.49
CA LEU A 145 22.34 9.96 17.74
C LEU A 145 22.30 8.45 17.43
N ARG A 146 23.45 7.82 17.14
CA ARG A 146 23.53 6.37 16.86
C ARG A 146 23.54 5.52 18.12
N ALA A 147 23.93 6.08 19.26
CA ALA A 147 24.01 5.39 20.54
C ALA A 147 22.71 5.47 21.35
N ALA A 148 21.73 6.26 20.90
CA ALA A 148 20.42 6.40 21.53
C ALA A 148 19.72 5.04 21.64
N ARG A 149 19.17 4.75 22.82
CA ARG A 149 18.42 3.51 23.11
C ARG A 149 16.90 3.73 23.11
N THR A 150 16.47 4.97 23.33
CA THR A 150 15.07 5.38 23.31
C THR A 150 14.81 6.40 22.20
N TYR A 151 13.55 6.53 21.80
CA TYR A 151 13.18 7.50 20.79
C TYR A 151 13.32 8.94 21.30
N GLU A 152 13.09 9.16 22.59
CA GLU A 152 13.24 10.43 23.27
C GLU A 152 14.71 10.91 23.25
N GLU A 153 15.65 10.04 23.63
CA GLU A 153 17.09 10.31 23.50
C GLU A 153 17.49 10.61 22.06
N TRP A 154 16.95 9.85 21.10
CA TRP A 154 17.20 10.06 19.68
C TRP A 154 16.67 11.43 19.22
N LYS A 155 15.44 11.81 19.64
CA LYS A 155 14.82 13.11 19.35
C LYS A 155 15.65 14.27 19.92
N GLU A 156 16.13 14.15 21.14
CA GLU A 156 16.97 15.18 21.77
C GLU A 156 18.29 15.37 21.03
N ALA A 157 18.97 14.26 20.69
CA ALA A 157 20.19 14.30 19.90
C ALA A 157 19.95 14.86 18.49
N ALA A 158 18.81 14.55 17.86
CA ALA A 158 18.41 15.10 16.57
C ALA A 158 18.20 16.62 16.63
N LYS A 159 17.48 17.12 17.65
CA LYS A 159 17.28 18.56 17.89
C LYS A 159 18.59 19.30 18.18
N GLU A 160 19.51 18.68 18.91
CA GLU A 160 20.83 19.26 19.17
C GLU A 160 21.65 19.37 17.88
N LEU A 161 21.55 18.38 17.00
CA LEU A 161 22.23 18.37 15.71
C LEU A 161 21.62 19.36 14.71
N ASP A 162 20.29 19.50 14.68
CA ASP A 162 19.59 20.52 13.89
C ASP A 162 20.00 21.94 14.31
N ARG A 163 20.04 22.22 15.62
CA ARG A 163 20.51 23.50 16.17
C ARG A 163 21.96 23.79 15.79
N TYR A 164 22.84 22.80 15.93
CA TYR A 164 24.26 22.96 15.60
C TYR A 164 24.53 23.21 14.11
N LEU A 165 23.69 22.67 13.22
CA LEU A 165 23.82 22.82 11.76
C LEU A 165 22.99 23.99 11.20
N ASN A 166 22.32 24.75 12.06
CA ASN A 166 21.39 25.85 11.74
C ASN A 166 20.23 25.41 10.84
N PHE A 167 19.73 24.18 11.03
CA PHE A 167 18.56 23.70 10.28
C PHE A 167 17.26 24.30 10.78
N ASP A 168 17.20 24.77 12.02
CA ASP A 168 16.01 25.44 12.56
C ASP A 168 15.70 26.77 11.86
N GLU A 169 16.71 27.47 11.33
CA GLU A 169 16.49 28.67 10.50
C GLU A 169 15.73 28.33 9.21
N TRP A 170 16.03 27.18 8.59
CA TRP A 170 15.33 26.71 7.40
C TRP A 170 13.87 26.33 7.70
N LYS A 171 13.57 25.83 8.91
CA LYS A 171 12.21 25.46 9.33
C LYS A 171 11.28 26.69 9.41
N LYS A 172 11.84 27.83 9.84
CA LYS A 172 11.13 29.12 9.95
C LYS A 172 10.81 29.77 8.60
N ILE A 173 11.58 29.47 7.56
CA ILE A 173 11.35 30.00 6.22
C ILE A 173 10.26 29.16 5.56
N ASP A 174 9.06 29.71 5.45
CA ASP A 174 7.93 29.02 4.81
C ASP A 174 8.21 28.63 3.35
N GLU A 175 8.92 29.47 2.60
CA GLU A 175 9.11 29.27 1.17
C GLU A 175 9.99 28.05 0.85
N ASP A 176 9.49 27.19 -0.04
CA ASP A 176 10.24 26.07 -0.58
C ASP A 176 9.61 25.64 -1.93
N ALA A 177 10.41 25.03 -2.80
CA ALA A 177 9.97 24.59 -4.13
C ALA A 177 9.20 23.25 -4.10
N PHE A 178 9.30 22.50 -2.99
CA PHE A 178 8.73 21.16 -2.91
C PHE A 178 7.30 21.08 -2.37
N TYR A 179 6.66 22.23 -2.07
CA TYR A 179 5.26 22.31 -1.68
C TYR A 179 4.65 23.71 -1.95
N ASP A 180 3.32 23.77 -2.08
CA ASP A 180 2.61 25.04 -2.23
C ASP A 180 2.37 25.70 -0.87
N TRP A 181 3.39 26.42 -0.40
CA TRP A 181 3.36 27.13 0.88
C TRP A 181 2.29 28.23 0.93
N LYS A 182 1.95 28.86 -0.21
CA LYS A 182 0.93 29.92 -0.27
C LYS A 182 -0.44 29.33 0.03
N LEU A 183 -0.76 28.21 -0.61
CA LEU A 183 -2.01 27.48 -0.38
C LEU A 183 -2.10 26.96 1.05
N VAL A 184 -1.05 26.34 1.58
CA VAL A 184 -1.02 25.83 2.98
C VAL A 184 -1.26 26.97 3.98
N ARG A 185 -0.57 28.10 3.81
CA ARG A 185 -0.74 29.29 4.67
C ARG A 185 -2.18 29.81 4.63
N LYS A 186 -2.76 29.86 3.43
CA LYS A 186 -4.15 30.31 3.22
C LYS A 186 -5.16 29.39 3.89
N VAL A 187 -5.04 28.07 3.69
CA VAL A 187 -5.93 27.08 4.30
C VAL A 187 -5.83 27.12 5.82
N ARG A 188 -4.60 27.13 6.37
CA ARG A 188 -4.39 27.23 7.82
C ARG A 188 -5.05 28.47 8.41
N ARG A 189 -4.85 29.65 7.78
CA ARG A 189 -5.48 30.90 8.24
C ARG A 189 -7.00 30.84 8.14
N SER A 190 -7.54 30.25 7.07
CA SER A 190 -8.99 30.14 6.86
C SER A 190 -9.63 29.23 7.91
N LEU A 191 -9.07 28.04 8.14
CA LEU A 191 -9.53 27.12 9.18
C LEU A 191 -9.53 27.76 10.57
N ARG A 192 -8.41 28.40 10.93
CA ARG A 192 -8.28 29.09 12.21
C ARG A 192 -9.32 30.19 12.39
N ASN A 193 -9.47 31.07 11.39
CA ASN A 193 -10.42 32.18 11.44
C ASN A 193 -11.87 31.69 11.51
N LEU A 194 -12.24 30.65 10.76
CA LEU A 194 -13.60 30.09 10.77
C LEU A 194 -13.91 29.42 12.11
N ARG A 195 -12.94 28.66 12.66
CA ARG A 195 -13.07 28.03 13.98
C ARG A 195 -13.18 29.06 15.10
N GLU A 196 -12.36 30.11 15.09
CA GLU A 196 -12.42 31.20 16.09
C GLU A 196 -13.73 32.00 16.01
N LYS A 197 -14.35 32.10 14.84
CA LYS A 197 -15.67 32.71 14.64
C LYS A 197 -16.85 31.80 14.97
N GLY A 198 -16.62 30.52 15.25
CA GLY A 198 -17.69 29.53 15.45
C GLY A 198 -18.40 29.10 14.16
N ASP A 199 -17.85 29.38 12.97
CA ASP A 199 -18.48 28.98 11.69
C ASP A 199 -18.17 27.51 11.37
N ALA A 200 -18.98 26.60 11.92
CA ALA A 200 -18.84 25.16 11.73
C ALA A 200 -19.02 24.71 10.27
N ARG A 201 -20.03 25.24 9.57
CA ARG A 201 -20.29 24.89 8.17
C ARG A 201 -19.16 25.35 7.26
N GLY A 202 -18.62 26.54 7.54
CA GLY A 202 -17.50 27.05 6.77
C GLY A 202 -16.22 26.26 6.98
N CYS A 203 -15.91 25.93 8.23
CA CYS A 203 -14.79 25.06 8.58
C CYS A 203 -14.92 23.69 7.90
N LEU A 204 -16.12 23.10 7.90
CA LEU A 204 -16.44 21.85 7.21
C LEU A 204 -16.10 21.90 5.71
N GLY A 205 -16.53 22.96 5.02
CA GLY A 205 -16.28 23.11 3.58
C GLY A 205 -14.79 23.21 3.21
N VAL A 206 -14.00 23.88 4.05
CA VAL A 206 -12.54 23.94 3.86
C VAL A 206 -11.90 22.56 4.11
N LEU A 207 -12.30 21.86 5.18
CA LEU A 207 -11.81 20.52 5.49
C LEU A 207 -12.15 19.49 4.41
N GLU A 208 -13.36 19.53 3.84
CA GLU A 208 -13.76 18.68 2.70
C GLU A 208 -12.85 18.86 1.48
N THR A 209 -12.22 20.03 1.36
CA THR A 209 -11.32 20.36 0.24
C THR A 209 -9.88 19.95 0.52
N CYS A 210 -9.36 20.19 1.73
CA CYS A 210 -7.93 19.98 2.04
C CYS A 210 -7.56 18.58 2.54
N ILE A 211 -8.52 17.79 3.07
CA ILE A 211 -8.27 16.42 3.53
C ILE A 211 -8.19 15.49 2.31
N ARG A 212 -6.99 15.39 1.72
CA ARG A 212 -6.65 14.56 0.56
C ARG A 212 -5.21 14.07 0.65
N PRO A 213 -4.82 13.00 -0.07
CA PRO A 213 -3.45 12.50 -0.05
C PRO A 213 -2.53 13.54 -0.70
N SER A 214 -1.38 13.83 -0.09
CA SER A 214 -0.41 14.79 -0.63
C SER A 214 -0.98 16.18 -0.95
N PHE A 215 -1.95 16.68 -0.17
CA PHE A 215 -2.48 18.05 -0.31
C PHE A 215 -1.34 19.08 -0.32
N ALA A 216 -1.30 19.94 -1.34
CA ALA A 216 -0.23 20.94 -1.54
C ALA A 216 1.21 20.36 -1.49
N ALA A 217 1.40 19.05 -1.63
CA ALA A 217 2.66 18.33 -1.45
C ALA A 217 3.32 18.47 -0.05
N VAL A 218 2.54 18.68 1.01
CA VAL A 218 3.06 18.74 2.41
C VAL A 218 3.70 17.45 2.90
N GLU A 219 3.42 16.33 2.22
CA GLU A 219 3.97 15.00 2.50
C GLU A 219 5.22 14.69 1.66
N SER A 220 5.79 15.68 0.95
CA SER A 220 6.97 15.48 0.10
C SER A 220 8.18 14.97 0.89
N PRO A 221 8.76 13.80 0.55
CA PRO A 221 9.93 13.26 1.26
C PRO A 221 11.15 14.18 1.26
N ARG A 222 11.22 15.12 0.31
CA ARG A 222 12.31 16.10 0.22
C ARG A 222 12.32 17.07 1.40
N LEU A 223 11.15 17.56 1.80
CA LEU A 223 11.00 18.48 2.93
C LEU A 223 11.41 17.85 4.26
N TYR A 224 11.17 16.55 4.42
CA TYR A 224 11.60 15.80 5.61
C TYR A 224 13.08 15.38 5.55
N SER A 225 13.73 15.51 4.39
CA SER A 225 15.14 15.12 4.22
C SER A 225 16.15 16.22 4.55
N GLU A 226 15.71 17.46 4.74
CA GLU A 226 16.59 18.60 5.03
C GLU A 226 17.02 18.68 6.50
N THR A 227 16.26 18.09 7.42
CA THR A 227 16.51 18.15 8.87
C THR A 227 16.53 16.75 9.48
N PHE A 228 17.06 16.61 10.70
CA PHE A 228 17.03 15.35 11.44
C PHE A 228 15.67 15.11 12.10
N LEU A 229 14.98 16.16 12.55
CA LEU A 229 13.64 16.05 13.15
C LEU A 229 12.70 17.16 12.65
N GLY A 230 11.54 16.74 12.16
CA GLY A 230 10.47 17.64 11.72
C GLY A 230 10.67 18.18 10.31
N THR A 231 9.84 19.16 9.94
CA THR A 231 9.94 19.89 8.68
C THR A 231 9.73 21.39 8.89
N LYS A 232 9.14 22.09 7.91
CA LYS A 232 8.79 23.52 7.98
C LYS A 232 7.75 23.77 9.09
N ASP A 233 7.92 24.85 9.85
CA ASP A 233 6.99 25.27 10.91
C ASP A 233 5.58 25.53 10.36
N LEU A 234 5.47 26.00 9.11
CA LEU A 234 4.19 26.16 8.43
C LEU A 234 3.45 24.83 8.23
N ILE A 235 4.17 23.75 7.91
CA ILE A 235 3.59 22.42 7.71
C ILE A 235 3.17 21.83 9.06
N GLU A 236 4.02 21.96 10.09
CA GLU A 236 3.67 21.49 11.44
C GLU A 236 2.41 22.20 11.96
N SER A 237 2.37 23.53 11.87
CA SER A 237 1.20 24.32 12.29
C SER A 237 -0.04 24.08 11.43
N TYR A 238 0.11 23.62 10.18
CA TYR A 238 -1.01 23.21 9.34
C TYR A 238 -1.64 21.91 9.84
N PHE A 239 -0.83 20.89 10.16
CA PHE A 239 -1.34 19.65 10.74
C PHE A 239 -1.99 19.87 12.11
N ASP A 240 -1.40 20.73 12.95
CA ASP A 240 -1.99 21.11 14.24
C ASP A 240 -3.37 21.78 14.07
N GLU A 241 -3.53 22.66 13.09
CA GLU A 241 -4.82 23.32 12.84
C GLU A 241 -5.84 22.36 12.21
N LEU A 242 -5.43 21.42 11.36
CA LEU A 242 -6.31 20.37 10.86
C LEU A 242 -6.86 19.51 12.00
N GLU A 243 -6.00 19.08 12.93
CA GLU A 243 -6.40 18.27 14.08
C GLU A 243 -7.42 19.02 14.96
N LYS A 244 -7.13 20.28 15.31
CA LYS A 244 -8.06 21.14 16.07
C LYS A 244 -9.37 21.38 15.35
N SER A 245 -9.33 21.54 14.02
CA SER A 245 -10.54 21.75 13.22
C SER A 245 -11.39 20.48 13.14
N LEU A 246 -10.78 19.30 13.02
CA LEU A 246 -11.49 18.01 13.06
C LEU A 246 -12.14 17.75 14.43
N GLU A 247 -11.44 18.10 15.51
CA GLU A 247 -11.97 18.05 16.87
C GLU A 247 -13.16 19.01 17.04
N TYR A 248 -13.03 20.25 16.56
CA TYR A 248 -14.13 21.22 16.56
C TYR A 248 -15.38 20.70 15.83
N ILE A 249 -15.24 20.15 14.63
CA ILE A 249 -16.36 19.55 13.87
C ILE A 249 -16.98 18.36 14.60
N ARG A 250 -16.18 17.57 15.32
CA ARG A 250 -16.69 16.45 16.12
C ARG A 250 -17.59 16.94 17.25
N GLU A 251 -17.21 18.03 17.92
CA GLU A 251 -17.81 18.48 19.18
C GLU A 251 -18.92 19.53 19.00
N THR A 252 -18.85 20.39 17.98
CA THR A 252 -19.81 21.49 17.78
C THR A 252 -21.28 21.02 17.72
N PRO A 253 -22.22 21.66 18.43
CA PRO A 253 -23.64 21.35 18.31
C PRO A 253 -24.26 21.89 17.00
N ASP A 254 -23.57 22.75 16.25
CA ASP A 254 -24.12 23.50 15.10
C ASP A 254 -24.33 22.64 13.85
N LEU A 255 -23.82 21.40 13.87
CA LEU A 255 -23.93 20.42 12.80
C LEU A 255 -24.74 19.21 13.27
N SER A 256 -25.66 18.75 12.42
CA SER A 256 -26.41 17.54 12.69
C SER A 256 -25.50 16.30 12.73
N LEU A 257 -25.95 15.27 13.46
CA LEU A 257 -25.23 13.99 13.52
C LEU A 257 -25.03 13.36 12.13
N ASP A 258 -25.99 13.53 11.22
CA ASP A 258 -25.92 12.98 9.87
C ASP A 258 -24.90 13.72 9.00
N GLU A 259 -24.79 15.04 9.12
CA GLU A 259 -23.75 15.84 8.46
C GLU A 259 -22.35 15.42 8.94
N LYS A 260 -22.15 15.34 10.26
CA LYS A 260 -20.88 14.89 10.83
C LYS A 260 -20.51 13.48 10.38
N LYS A 261 -21.48 12.55 10.40
CA LYS A 261 -21.28 11.17 9.94
C LYS A 261 -20.88 11.11 8.46
N ARG A 262 -21.57 11.87 7.59
CA ARG A 262 -21.23 11.96 6.16
C ARG A 262 -19.85 12.55 5.95
N PHE A 263 -19.53 13.63 6.66
CA PHE A 263 -18.21 14.27 6.61
C PHE A 263 -17.10 13.30 6.99
N PHE A 264 -17.16 12.66 8.16
CA PHE A 264 -16.09 11.75 8.60
C PHE A 264 -15.98 10.50 7.71
N LYS A 265 -17.09 10.03 7.10
CA LYS A 265 -17.05 9.00 6.05
C LYS A 265 -16.27 9.51 4.82
N SER A 266 -16.64 10.68 4.31
CA SER A 266 -15.99 11.28 3.13
C SER A 266 -14.53 11.61 3.39
N ALA A 267 -14.18 12.18 4.54
CA ALA A 267 -12.82 12.52 4.93
C ALA A 267 -11.92 11.28 4.98
N ASN A 268 -12.43 10.16 5.50
CA ASN A 268 -11.72 8.87 5.49
C ASN A 268 -11.49 8.35 4.07
N THR A 269 -12.50 8.43 3.19
CA THR A 269 -12.36 8.02 1.79
C THR A 269 -11.39 8.92 1.02
N ASN A 270 -11.44 10.24 1.25
CA ASN A 270 -10.60 11.20 0.55
C ASN A 270 -9.14 11.11 1.00
N LEU A 271 -8.87 11.01 2.31
CA LEU A 271 -7.49 10.87 2.80
C LEU A 271 -6.91 9.49 2.46
N GLY A 272 -7.73 8.44 2.56
CA GLY A 272 -7.28 7.06 2.59
C GLY A 272 -6.55 6.72 3.88
N VAL A 273 -5.84 5.59 3.91
CA VAL A 273 -5.15 5.10 5.10
C VAL A 273 -3.69 4.75 4.88
N THR A 274 -2.96 4.72 5.99
CA THR A 274 -1.59 4.22 6.06
C THR A 274 -1.58 2.70 6.25
N ALA A 275 -0.69 2.02 5.53
CA ALA A 275 -0.40 0.60 5.72
C ALA A 275 1.07 0.37 6.03
N LEU A 276 1.36 -0.65 6.84
CA LEU A 276 2.73 -1.13 7.07
C LEU A 276 2.97 -2.40 6.26
N CYS A 277 3.92 -2.34 5.33
CA CYS A 277 4.28 -3.44 4.44
C CYS A 277 5.62 -4.04 4.86
N LEU A 278 5.61 -5.27 5.35
CA LEU A 278 6.81 -6.01 5.75
C LEU A 278 7.23 -6.96 4.63
N SER A 279 8.30 -6.62 3.92
CA SER A 279 8.78 -7.49 2.85
C SER A 279 9.45 -8.76 3.37
N GLY A 280 9.73 -9.69 2.46
CA GLY A 280 10.56 -10.85 2.73
C GLY A 280 12.02 -10.50 3.08
N GLY A 281 12.88 -11.52 3.03
CA GLY A 281 14.32 -11.33 3.22
C GLY A 281 15.02 -12.39 4.07
N ALA A 282 14.42 -13.58 4.22
CA ALA A 282 14.93 -14.63 5.10
C ALA A 282 15.21 -14.09 6.50
N THR A 283 16.37 -14.37 7.10
CA THR A 283 16.70 -13.94 8.47
C THR A 283 16.81 -12.41 8.58
N LEU A 284 17.11 -11.68 7.50
CA LEU A 284 17.06 -10.20 7.52
C LEU A 284 15.65 -9.68 7.80
N GLY A 285 14.61 -10.50 7.60
CA GLY A 285 13.24 -10.18 7.99
C GLY A 285 13.06 -9.94 9.49
N TYR A 286 13.95 -10.45 10.36
CA TYR A 286 13.85 -10.22 11.81
C TYR A 286 14.16 -8.76 12.22
N TYR A 287 14.75 -7.95 11.35
CA TYR A 287 14.83 -6.49 11.58
C TYR A 287 13.46 -5.84 11.69
N HIS A 288 12.42 -6.45 11.10
CA HIS A 288 11.03 -5.97 11.19
C HIS A 288 10.51 -5.93 12.62
N PHE A 289 11.01 -6.78 13.54
CA PHE A 289 10.62 -6.69 14.95
C PHE A 289 10.97 -5.31 15.54
N GLY A 290 12.15 -4.77 15.21
CA GLY A 290 12.57 -3.45 15.66
C GLY A 290 11.73 -2.33 15.05
N VAL A 291 11.32 -2.49 13.79
CA VAL A 291 10.43 -1.56 13.09
C VAL A 291 9.07 -1.55 13.78
N ILE A 292 8.45 -2.71 13.99
CA ILE A 292 7.17 -2.85 14.69
C ILE A 292 7.25 -2.27 16.10
N LYS A 293 8.33 -2.57 16.83
CA LYS A 293 8.57 -2.02 18.16
C LYS A 293 8.63 -0.49 18.16
N ALA A 294 9.32 0.13 17.20
CA ALA A 294 9.36 1.59 17.09
C ALA A 294 7.97 2.21 16.80
N PHE A 295 7.15 1.57 15.96
CA PHE A 295 5.77 2.00 15.73
C PHE A 295 4.90 1.81 16.98
N LEU A 296 5.02 0.66 17.65
CA LEU A 296 4.24 0.30 18.83
C LEU A 296 4.54 1.21 20.02
N ASP A 297 5.82 1.46 20.29
CA ASP A 297 6.30 2.31 21.39
C ASP A 297 5.74 3.75 21.27
N GLN A 298 5.55 4.24 20.05
CA GLN A 298 5.02 5.57 19.76
C GLN A 298 3.50 5.58 19.47
N GLY A 299 2.83 4.42 19.57
CA GLY A 299 1.40 4.30 19.26
C GLY A 299 1.06 4.63 17.81
N LEU A 300 1.99 4.43 16.87
CA LEU A 300 1.87 4.74 15.44
C LEU A 300 1.62 3.49 14.59
N LEU A 301 1.45 2.31 15.19
CA LEU A 301 1.26 1.06 14.46
C LEU A 301 0.00 1.12 13.57
N PRO A 302 0.14 1.03 12.22
CA PRO A 302 -1.00 1.12 11.32
C PRO A 302 -1.96 -0.07 11.48
N ARG A 303 -3.23 0.16 11.13
CA ARG A 303 -4.26 -0.89 11.19
C ARG A 303 -4.17 -1.89 10.05
N VAL A 304 -3.66 -1.47 8.88
CA VAL A 304 -3.47 -2.35 7.73
C VAL A 304 -2.00 -2.79 7.72
N ILE A 305 -1.78 -4.10 7.85
CA ILE A 305 -0.44 -4.69 7.84
C ILE A 305 -0.41 -5.75 6.75
N THR A 306 0.59 -5.68 5.87
CA THR A 306 0.86 -6.73 4.89
C THR A 306 2.21 -7.33 5.15
N GLY A 307 2.33 -8.63 4.93
CA GLY A 307 3.61 -9.32 5.04
C GLY A 307 3.76 -10.41 4.00
N THR A 308 4.98 -10.56 3.51
CA THR A 308 5.35 -11.59 2.53
C THR A 308 6.52 -12.41 3.07
N SER A 309 6.46 -13.75 2.94
CA SER A 309 7.51 -14.66 3.44
C SER A 309 7.87 -14.38 4.92
N ALA A 310 9.15 -14.14 5.25
CA ALA A 310 9.58 -13.76 6.59
C ALA A 310 8.80 -12.55 7.15
N GLY A 311 8.55 -11.51 6.36
CA GLY A 311 7.72 -10.37 6.76
C GLY A 311 6.28 -10.77 7.09
N GLY A 312 5.75 -11.81 6.43
CA GLY A 312 4.46 -12.43 6.73
C GLY A 312 4.40 -13.01 8.14
N LEU A 313 5.46 -13.70 8.58
CA LEU A 313 5.57 -14.25 9.94
C LEU A 313 5.50 -13.15 11.00
N ILE A 314 6.27 -12.07 10.84
CA ILE A 314 6.25 -10.92 11.76
C ILE A 314 4.90 -10.19 11.69
N ALA A 315 4.31 -10.03 10.50
CA ALA A 315 2.99 -9.43 10.33
C ALA A 315 1.91 -10.24 11.05
N ALA A 316 1.96 -11.57 10.97
CA ALA A 316 1.02 -12.45 11.65
C ALA A 316 1.17 -12.40 13.18
N LEU A 317 2.40 -12.41 13.70
CA LEU A 317 2.65 -12.17 15.13
C LEU A 317 2.02 -10.85 15.58
N THR A 318 2.23 -9.80 14.78
CA THR A 318 1.69 -8.47 15.04
C THR A 318 0.16 -8.45 14.97
N CYS A 319 -0.49 -9.12 14.03
CA CYS A 319 -1.94 -9.03 13.86
C CYS A 319 -2.75 -9.97 14.75
N THR A 320 -2.12 -10.99 15.35
CA THR A 320 -2.79 -11.98 16.22
C THR A 320 -2.72 -11.61 17.71
N ARG A 321 -1.94 -10.59 18.06
CA ARG A 321 -1.68 -10.17 19.44
C ARG A 321 -2.07 -8.71 19.70
N THR A 322 -2.53 -8.37 20.91
CA THR A 322 -2.89 -6.99 21.27
C THR A 322 -1.64 -6.11 21.43
N ASP A 323 -1.81 -4.78 21.52
CA ASP A 323 -0.68 -3.86 21.76
C ASP A 323 0.05 -4.18 23.08
N GLU A 324 -0.69 -4.59 24.11
CA GLU A 324 -0.14 -4.97 25.42
C GLU A 324 0.65 -6.28 25.34
N GLU A 325 0.12 -7.30 24.66
CA GLU A 325 0.81 -8.57 24.44
C GLU A 325 2.13 -8.34 23.66
N LEU A 326 2.10 -7.49 22.61
CA LEU A 326 3.28 -7.19 21.79
C LEU A 326 4.36 -6.41 22.55
N LYS A 327 3.99 -5.46 23.42
CA LYS A 327 4.95 -4.71 24.24
C LYS A 327 5.77 -5.61 25.15
N VAL A 328 5.18 -6.71 25.61
CA VAL A 328 5.85 -7.71 26.44
C VAL A 328 6.67 -8.69 25.58
N LEU A 329 6.18 -9.07 24.40
CA LEU A 329 6.80 -10.09 23.55
C LEU A 329 7.97 -9.61 22.67
N LEU A 330 8.02 -8.33 22.30
CA LEU A 330 9.07 -7.79 21.41
C LEU A 330 10.37 -7.49 22.17
N VAL A 331 10.93 -8.55 22.75
CA VAL A 331 12.17 -8.55 23.56
C VAL A 331 13.17 -9.56 22.98
N PRO A 332 14.48 -9.47 23.32
CA PRO A 332 15.53 -10.36 22.81
C PRO A 332 15.26 -11.85 23.02
N GLU A 333 14.58 -12.22 24.10
CA GLU A 333 14.28 -13.59 24.49
C GLU A 333 13.30 -14.27 23.52
N LEU A 334 12.58 -13.51 22.69
CA LEU A 334 11.74 -14.04 21.61
C LEU A 334 12.54 -14.93 20.63
N ALA A 335 13.86 -14.74 20.55
CA ALA A 335 14.78 -15.57 19.77
C ALA A 335 14.61 -17.07 20.05
N GLN A 336 14.24 -17.46 21.27
CA GLN A 336 14.02 -18.86 21.66
C GLN A 336 12.91 -19.56 20.86
N ARG A 337 11.98 -18.79 20.29
CA ARG A 337 10.89 -19.31 19.44
C ARG A 337 11.18 -19.18 17.93
N ILE A 338 12.31 -18.57 17.57
CA ILE A 338 12.75 -18.42 16.17
C ILE A 338 13.69 -19.58 15.83
N THR A 339 13.12 -20.74 15.52
CA THR A 339 13.89 -21.99 15.24
C THR A 339 13.73 -22.46 13.79
N ALA A 340 13.56 -21.52 12.87
CA ALA A 340 13.35 -21.78 11.45
C ALA A 340 14.50 -22.62 10.85
N CYS A 341 15.73 -22.25 11.12
CA CYS A 341 16.95 -22.81 10.56
C CYS A 341 17.73 -23.72 11.53
N GLU A 342 17.07 -24.38 12.48
CA GLU A 342 17.72 -25.21 13.52
C GLU A 342 18.46 -26.44 12.98
N GLU A 343 18.03 -26.99 11.84
CA GLU A 343 18.60 -28.21 11.26
C GLU A 343 19.94 -27.93 10.54
N PRO A 344 20.89 -28.88 10.55
CA PRO A 344 22.15 -28.71 9.85
C PRO A 344 21.98 -28.78 8.32
N MET A 345 22.89 -28.11 7.60
CA MET A 345 22.92 -28.09 6.12
C MET A 345 22.90 -29.49 5.48
N SER A 346 23.47 -30.51 6.14
CA SER A 346 23.48 -31.89 5.66
C SER A 346 22.08 -32.50 5.56
N VAL A 347 21.23 -32.25 6.56
CA VAL A 347 19.82 -32.69 6.57
C VAL A 347 19.05 -31.99 5.47
N TRP A 348 19.26 -30.68 5.30
CA TRP A 348 18.66 -29.92 4.20
C TRP A 348 19.06 -30.44 2.83
N PHE A 349 20.34 -30.76 2.63
CA PHE A 349 20.81 -31.30 1.36
C PHE A 349 20.20 -32.67 1.08
N GLN A 350 20.18 -33.57 2.06
CA GLN A 350 19.54 -34.89 1.91
C GLN A 350 18.05 -34.77 1.62
N ARG A 351 17.33 -33.86 2.31
CA ARG A 351 15.90 -33.62 2.06
C ARG A 351 15.66 -32.99 0.70
N PHE A 352 16.49 -32.05 0.28
CA PHE A 352 16.42 -31.41 -1.03
C PHE A 352 16.57 -32.45 -2.16
N MET A 353 17.55 -33.37 -2.03
CA MET A 353 17.73 -34.44 -3.00
C MET A 353 16.55 -35.42 -3.06
N LYS A 354 15.85 -35.66 -1.94
CA LYS A 354 14.69 -36.57 -1.86
C LYS A 354 13.36 -35.94 -2.29
N THR A 355 13.13 -34.69 -1.90
CA THR A 355 11.80 -34.04 -1.97
C THR A 355 11.78 -32.78 -2.83
N GLY A 356 12.94 -32.29 -3.28
CA GLY A 356 13.07 -31.01 -3.97
C GLY A 356 12.93 -29.78 -3.07
N ALA A 357 12.73 -29.96 -1.75
CA ALA A 357 12.58 -28.88 -0.78
C ALA A 357 13.57 -29.02 0.38
N ARG A 358 13.96 -27.87 0.92
CA ARG A 358 14.84 -27.76 2.09
C ARG A 358 14.10 -28.00 3.40
N PHE A 359 12.91 -27.40 3.55
CA PHE A 359 12.12 -27.49 4.77
C PHE A 359 10.96 -28.48 4.62
N ASP A 360 10.60 -29.14 5.73
CA ASP A 360 9.38 -29.94 5.82
C ASP A 360 8.17 -29.05 6.10
N SER A 361 7.09 -29.23 5.33
CA SER A 361 5.90 -28.39 5.43
C SER A 361 5.17 -28.57 6.77
N VAL A 362 5.09 -29.78 7.33
CA VAL A 362 4.36 -30.04 8.57
C VAL A 362 5.13 -29.51 9.78
N ALA A 363 6.45 -29.72 9.81
CA ALA A 363 7.32 -29.14 10.83
C ALA A 363 7.28 -27.60 10.80
N TRP A 364 7.25 -27.00 9.60
CA TRP A 364 7.12 -25.55 9.48
C TRP A 364 5.76 -25.03 9.96
N ALA A 365 4.67 -25.75 9.66
CA ALA A 365 3.34 -25.42 10.17
C ALA A 365 3.31 -25.41 11.71
N ARG A 366 3.92 -26.43 12.34
CA ARG A 366 4.06 -26.52 13.79
C ARG A 366 4.80 -25.29 14.37
N LYS A 367 5.90 -24.88 13.75
CA LYS A 367 6.65 -23.68 14.18
C LYS A 367 5.86 -22.38 13.97
N CYS A 368 5.18 -22.24 12.83
CA CYS A 368 4.35 -21.07 12.54
C CYS A 368 3.17 -20.92 13.50
N ALA A 369 2.64 -22.02 14.05
CA ALA A 369 1.50 -21.99 14.97
C ALA A 369 1.72 -21.05 16.18
N TYR A 370 2.94 -20.98 16.73
CA TYR A 370 3.23 -20.02 17.81
C TYR A 370 3.02 -18.57 17.36
N PHE A 371 3.53 -18.20 16.18
CA PHE A 371 3.42 -16.85 15.64
C PHE A 371 1.99 -16.49 15.22
N THR A 372 1.17 -17.48 14.87
CA THR A 372 -0.23 -17.27 14.47
C THR A 372 -1.24 -17.51 15.57
N ARG A 373 -0.80 -17.89 16.78
CA ARG A 373 -1.67 -18.26 17.90
C ARG A 373 -2.55 -19.48 17.57
N GLY A 374 -1.92 -20.52 17.01
CA GLY A 374 -2.55 -21.75 16.57
C GLY A 374 -3.21 -21.63 15.22
N SER A 375 -4.26 -22.41 14.99
CA SER A 375 -5.09 -22.39 13.78
C SER A 375 -6.08 -21.22 13.73
N MET A 376 -5.59 -20.03 14.06
CA MET A 376 -6.34 -18.79 14.01
C MET A 376 -6.59 -18.36 12.56
N THR A 377 -7.81 -17.91 12.27
CA THR A 377 -8.20 -17.43 10.93
C THR A 377 -7.99 -15.93 10.78
N PHE A 378 -7.95 -15.44 9.52
CA PHE A 378 -7.87 -14.00 9.26
C PHE A 378 -9.02 -13.21 9.91
N LYS A 379 -10.22 -13.77 9.93
CA LYS A 379 -11.40 -13.16 10.57
C LYS A 379 -11.26 -13.14 12.09
N GLU A 380 -10.83 -14.24 12.70
CA GLU A 380 -10.59 -14.31 14.15
C GLU A 380 -9.52 -13.29 14.58
N ALA A 381 -8.43 -13.16 13.82
CA ALA A 381 -7.39 -12.16 14.04
C ALA A 381 -7.89 -10.73 13.96
N TYR A 382 -8.65 -10.43 12.92
CA TYR A 382 -9.26 -9.12 12.76
C TYR A 382 -10.21 -8.78 13.90
N LEU A 383 -11.05 -9.73 14.35
CA LEU A 383 -11.98 -9.51 15.46
C LEU A 383 -11.26 -9.31 16.80
N LYS A 384 -10.14 -10.02 17.05
CA LYS A 384 -9.37 -9.89 18.29
C LYS A 384 -8.64 -8.53 18.38
N THR A 385 -7.97 -8.10 17.32
CA THR A 385 -7.03 -6.95 17.41
C THR A 385 -7.52 -5.70 16.67
N GLY A 386 -8.48 -5.85 15.75
CA GLY A 386 -8.90 -4.78 14.85
C GLY A 386 -7.88 -4.41 13.77
N ARG A 387 -6.75 -5.15 13.70
CA ARG A 387 -5.72 -5.03 12.66
C ARG A 387 -6.02 -5.99 11.51
N ILE A 388 -5.77 -5.52 10.30
CA ILE A 388 -6.04 -6.21 9.05
C ILE A 388 -4.74 -6.82 8.59
N LEU A 389 -4.63 -8.15 8.73
CA LEU A 389 -3.52 -8.93 8.18
C LEU A 389 -3.76 -9.21 6.70
N ASN A 390 -2.73 -8.97 5.89
CA ASN A 390 -2.68 -9.30 4.47
C ASN A 390 -1.47 -10.16 4.16
N VAL A 391 -1.67 -11.26 3.44
CA VAL A 391 -0.61 -12.17 3.00
C VAL A 391 -0.76 -12.44 1.51
N SER A 392 0.31 -12.24 0.74
CA SER A 392 0.32 -12.48 -0.71
C SER A 392 0.72 -13.93 -1.04
N VAL A 393 -0.02 -14.56 -1.95
CA VAL A 393 0.26 -15.91 -2.46
C VAL A 393 0.00 -15.96 -3.96
N ILE A 394 0.65 -16.87 -4.67
CA ILE A 394 0.31 -17.20 -6.07
C ILE A 394 -0.15 -18.65 -6.15
N PRO A 395 -1.17 -18.98 -6.96
CA PRO A 395 -1.44 -20.38 -7.29
C PRO A 395 -0.24 -21.01 -8.02
N ALA A 396 -0.11 -22.34 -7.92
CA ALA A 396 0.97 -23.08 -8.57
C ALA A 396 0.89 -23.01 -10.10
N ASP A 397 -0.32 -22.81 -10.64
CA ASP A 397 -0.58 -22.55 -12.04
C ASP A 397 0.04 -21.24 -12.52
N ARG A 398 0.64 -21.28 -13.72
CA ARG A 398 1.48 -20.19 -14.25
C ARG A 398 0.67 -18.95 -14.60
N TYR A 399 -0.55 -19.10 -15.09
CA TYR A 399 -1.32 -17.96 -15.60
C TYR A 399 -2.25 -17.34 -14.55
N SER A 400 -2.42 -18.01 -13.41
CA SER A 400 -3.26 -17.53 -12.32
C SER A 400 -2.64 -16.32 -11.61
N PRO A 401 -3.40 -15.24 -11.34
CA PRO A 401 -2.86 -14.01 -10.74
C PRO A 401 -2.49 -14.18 -9.25
N THR A 402 -1.76 -13.20 -8.71
CA THR A 402 -1.49 -13.09 -7.27
C THR A 402 -2.80 -12.90 -6.51
N LYS A 403 -2.97 -13.62 -5.39
CA LYS A 403 -4.07 -13.45 -4.46
C LYS A 403 -3.57 -12.80 -3.18
N LEU A 404 -4.31 -11.81 -2.70
CA LEU A 404 -4.09 -11.18 -1.39
C LEU A 404 -5.09 -11.75 -0.38
N LEU A 405 -4.62 -12.57 0.55
CA LEU A 405 -5.44 -13.22 1.57
C LEU A 405 -5.60 -12.29 2.77
N ASN A 406 -6.83 -12.05 3.19
CA ASN A 406 -7.20 -11.21 4.33
C ASN A 406 -8.61 -11.56 4.84
N TYR A 407 -9.11 -10.82 5.84
CA TYR A 407 -10.42 -11.09 6.44
C TYR A 407 -11.63 -10.87 5.49
N ILE A 408 -11.45 -10.18 4.35
CA ILE A 408 -12.48 -9.98 3.33
C ILE A 408 -12.41 -11.10 2.30
N THR A 409 -11.22 -11.36 1.76
CA THR A 409 -11.01 -12.29 0.63
C THR A 409 -10.96 -13.75 1.06
N ALA A 410 -10.47 -14.02 2.27
CA ALA A 410 -10.22 -15.35 2.80
C ALA A 410 -10.47 -15.40 4.34
N PRO A 411 -11.68 -15.04 4.82
CA PRO A 411 -11.98 -14.86 6.24
C PRO A 411 -11.67 -16.08 7.10
N ASP A 412 -12.07 -17.26 6.63
CA ASP A 412 -12.02 -18.51 7.38
C ASP A 412 -10.72 -19.30 7.09
N THR A 413 -9.81 -18.75 6.28
CA THR A 413 -8.52 -19.36 5.99
C THR A 413 -7.58 -19.23 7.20
N VAL A 414 -6.89 -20.31 7.52
CA VAL A 414 -5.95 -20.40 8.64
C VAL A 414 -4.64 -19.71 8.30
N ILE A 415 -4.19 -18.81 9.17
CA ILE A 415 -3.08 -17.90 8.89
C ILE A 415 -1.77 -18.67 8.66
N TRP A 416 -1.44 -19.68 9.47
CA TRP A 416 -0.17 -20.40 9.29
C TRP A 416 -0.09 -21.09 7.92
N SER A 417 -1.20 -21.62 7.39
CA SER A 417 -1.21 -22.23 6.05
C SER A 417 -0.93 -21.20 4.95
N ALA A 418 -1.44 -19.97 5.11
CA ALA A 418 -1.14 -18.84 4.23
C ALA A 418 0.33 -18.40 4.33
N LEU A 419 0.92 -18.43 5.53
CA LEU A 419 2.35 -18.14 5.72
C LEU A 419 3.24 -19.16 5.03
N LEU A 420 2.91 -20.45 5.13
CA LEU A 420 3.62 -21.51 4.42
C LEU A 420 3.53 -21.31 2.90
N ALA A 421 2.34 -21.00 2.38
CA ALA A 421 2.16 -20.67 0.97
C ALA A 421 2.99 -19.44 0.57
N SER A 422 3.02 -18.40 1.39
CA SER A 422 3.84 -17.20 1.19
C SER A 422 5.34 -17.44 1.40
N ALA A 423 5.76 -18.57 1.96
CA ALA A 423 7.17 -18.96 2.09
C ALA A 423 7.57 -20.09 1.12
N ALA A 424 6.62 -20.59 0.31
CA ALA A 424 6.81 -21.66 -0.66
C ALA A 424 7.54 -21.18 -1.93
N VAL A 425 8.82 -20.84 -1.73
CA VAL A 425 9.78 -20.53 -2.79
C VAL A 425 10.35 -21.86 -3.31
N PRO A 426 10.41 -22.08 -4.65
CA PRO A 426 10.97 -23.29 -5.22
C PRO A 426 12.37 -23.61 -4.67
N GLY A 427 12.56 -24.84 -4.21
CA GLY A 427 13.81 -25.32 -3.59
C GLY A 427 13.90 -25.08 -2.08
N ILE A 428 13.14 -24.14 -1.52
CA ILE A 428 13.06 -23.90 -0.08
C ILE A 428 11.92 -24.73 0.53
N LEU A 429 10.71 -24.53 0.01
CA LEU A 429 9.51 -25.24 0.46
C LEU A 429 8.65 -25.55 -0.77
N ASN A 430 8.12 -26.78 -0.82
CA ASN A 430 7.24 -27.21 -1.90
C ASN A 430 5.91 -26.43 -1.88
N PRO A 431 5.20 -26.32 -3.03
CA PRO A 431 3.89 -25.69 -3.07
C PRO A 431 2.92 -26.35 -2.09
N VAL A 432 2.24 -25.57 -1.25
CA VAL A 432 1.37 -26.07 -0.18
C VAL A 432 -0.11 -25.77 -0.46
N VAL A 433 -0.99 -26.45 0.26
CA VAL A 433 -2.44 -26.21 0.21
C VAL A 433 -2.84 -25.22 1.30
N LEU A 434 -3.76 -24.30 0.99
CA LEU A 434 -4.34 -23.42 2.00
C LEU A 434 -5.41 -24.18 2.80
N MET A 435 -5.47 -23.97 4.11
CA MET A 435 -6.45 -24.61 4.98
C MET A 435 -7.54 -23.63 5.40
N GLN A 436 -8.78 -24.09 5.43
CA GLN A 436 -9.96 -23.35 5.90
C GLN A 436 -10.53 -24.02 7.14
N LYS A 437 -10.91 -23.20 8.12
CA LYS A 437 -11.59 -23.64 9.34
C LYS A 437 -13.09 -23.63 9.13
N LEU A 438 -13.74 -24.76 9.39
CA LEU A 438 -15.20 -24.87 9.37
C LEU A 438 -15.81 -24.31 10.65
N LYS A 439 -17.14 -24.12 10.64
CA LYS A 439 -17.88 -23.69 11.85
C LYS A 439 -17.73 -24.67 13.01
N ASP A 440 -17.53 -25.95 12.70
CA ASP A 440 -17.34 -27.02 13.67
C ASP A 440 -15.92 -27.06 14.25
N GLY A 441 -15.04 -26.15 13.82
CA GLY A 441 -13.64 -26.07 14.26
C GLY A 441 -12.66 -26.86 13.41
N ASN A 442 -13.12 -27.91 12.71
CA ASN A 442 -12.28 -28.77 11.86
C ASN A 442 -11.64 -28.02 10.68
N LEU A 443 -10.44 -28.45 10.28
CA LEU A 443 -9.76 -27.91 9.10
C LEU A 443 -10.00 -28.76 7.86
N VAL A 444 -10.31 -28.08 6.76
CA VAL A 444 -10.42 -28.66 5.42
C VAL A 444 -9.57 -27.87 4.43
N PRO A 445 -9.12 -28.48 3.32
CA PRO A 445 -8.48 -27.74 2.25
C PRO A 445 -9.39 -26.62 1.72
N TRP A 446 -8.81 -25.45 1.45
CA TRP A 446 -9.56 -24.32 0.91
C TRP A 446 -10.05 -24.60 -0.52
N ASN A 447 -11.34 -24.36 -0.75
CA ASN A 447 -12.12 -24.78 -1.93
C ASN A 447 -11.68 -24.12 -3.27
N TRP A 448 -10.47 -24.39 -3.78
CA TRP A 448 -10.07 -24.09 -5.16
C TRP A 448 -9.00 -25.02 -5.76
N GLY A 449 -8.63 -26.09 -5.08
CA GLY A 449 -7.84 -27.20 -5.64
C GLY A 449 -6.45 -26.92 -6.19
N SER A 450 -5.94 -25.70 -6.04
CA SER A 450 -4.58 -25.33 -6.41
C SER A 450 -3.67 -25.40 -5.20
N ARG A 451 -2.47 -25.95 -5.37
CA ARG A 451 -1.35 -25.65 -4.47
C ARG A 451 -0.92 -24.19 -4.67
N PHE A 452 -0.29 -23.58 -3.68
CA PHE A 452 0.13 -22.19 -3.67
C PHE A 452 1.64 -22.07 -3.43
N LYS A 453 2.22 -21.01 -3.98
CA LYS A 453 3.63 -20.62 -3.90
C LYS A 453 3.75 -19.18 -3.40
N ASP A 454 4.98 -18.76 -3.14
CA ASP A 454 5.29 -17.44 -2.61
C ASP A 454 4.82 -16.30 -3.54
N GLY A 455 4.03 -15.37 -3.00
CA GLY A 455 3.56 -14.18 -3.69
C GLY A 455 4.68 -13.22 -4.12
N SER A 456 5.81 -13.21 -3.40
CA SER A 456 6.99 -12.39 -3.69
C SER A 456 7.64 -12.71 -5.02
N LEU A 457 7.33 -13.83 -5.67
CA LEU A 457 7.84 -14.14 -7.01
C LEU A 457 7.29 -13.20 -8.09
N ARG A 458 6.12 -12.58 -7.81
CA ARG A 458 5.49 -11.60 -8.70
C ARG A 458 5.36 -10.22 -8.07
N VAL A 459 4.86 -10.18 -6.84
CA VAL A 459 4.55 -8.93 -6.14
C VAL A 459 4.88 -9.08 -4.66
N ASP A 460 6.05 -8.60 -4.26
CA ASP A 460 6.46 -8.54 -2.85
C ASP A 460 5.58 -7.56 -2.05
N VAL A 461 5.38 -6.33 -2.55
CA VAL A 461 4.55 -5.30 -1.92
C VAL A 461 3.29 -5.02 -2.76
N PRO A 462 2.10 -5.52 -2.36
CA PRO A 462 0.89 -5.46 -3.19
C PRO A 462 0.13 -4.12 -3.06
N THR A 463 0.78 -3.00 -3.41
CA THR A 463 0.22 -1.64 -3.23
C THR A 463 -1.13 -1.43 -3.94
N GLN A 464 -1.28 -1.94 -5.17
CA GLN A 464 -2.52 -1.82 -5.93
C GLN A 464 -3.68 -2.58 -5.26
N ALA A 465 -3.43 -3.81 -4.79
CA ALA A 465 -4.46 -4.59 -4.11
C ALA A 465 -4.83 -3.96 -2.75
N LEU A 466 -3.85 -3.44 -2.01
CA LEU A 466 -4.09 -2.71 -0.77
C LEU A 466 -4.92 -1.44 -0.99
N ASN A 467 -4.67 -0.71 -2.08
CA ASN A 467 -5.48 0.43 -2.46
C ASN A 467 -6.91 0.01 -2.79
N LEU A 468 -7.09 -1.05 -3.57
CA LEU A 468 -8.41 -1.55 -3.99
C LEU A 468 -9.27 -2.08 -2.82
N TYR A 469 -8.68 -2.82 -1.88
CA TYR A 469 -9.44 -3.44 -0.79
C TYR A 469 -9.61 -2.54 0.44
N PHE A 470 -8.66 -1.63 0.70
CA PHE A 470 -8.63 -0.87 1.96
C PHE A 470 -8.39 0.62 1.78
N ASN A 471 -8.38 1.13 0.54
CA ASN A 471 -8.08 2.53 0.23
C ASN A 471 -6.75 3.00 0.85
N VAL A 472 -5.73 2.13 0.78
CA VAL A 472 -4.37 2.48 1.20
C VAL A 472 -3.78 3.49 0.22
N THR A 473 -3.47 4.68 0.71
CA THR A 473 -2.87 5.78 -0.06
C THR A 473 -1.44 6.10 0.41
N ASN A 474 -1.06 5.65 1.62
CA ASN A 474 0.28 5.84 2.18
C ASN A 474 0.90 4.51 2.64
N PRO A 475 1.45 3.69 1.73
CA PRO A 475 2.18 2.48 2.09
C PRO A 475 3.56 2.83 2.69
N VAL A 476 3.77 2.43 3.94
CA VAL A 476 5.07 2.45 4.61
C VAL A 476 5.71 1.07 4.45
N VAL A 477 6.80 0.98 3.70
CA VAL A 477 7.46 -0.29 3.38
C VAL A 477 8.69 -0.48 4.23
N SER A 478 8.74 -1.57 4.98
CA SER A 478 9.96 -2.08 5.60
C SER A 478 10.59 -3.13 4.67
N GLN A 479 11.72 -2.79 4.07
CA GLN A 479 12.35 -3.58 3.02
C GLN A 479 13.59 -4.32 3.53
N ALA A 480 13.50 -5.65 3.67
CA ALA A 480 14.57 -6.52 4.15
C ALA A 480 15.14 -7.48 3.07
N ASN A 481 14.67 -7.43 1.82
CA ASN A 481 15.17 -8.29 0.75
C ASN A 481 16.68 -8.06 0.48
N PRO A 482 17.53 -9.11 0.57
CA PRO A 482 18.98 -8.98 0.40
C PRO A 482 19.39 -8.42 -0.96
N HIS A 483 18.71 -8.86 -2.03
CA HIS A 483 19.01 -8.46 -3.40
C HIS A 483 18.64 -6.99 -3.69
N VAL A 484 17.64 -6.45 -3.00
CA VAL A 484 17.19 -5.05 -3.19
C VAL A 484 18.04 -4.08 -2.37
N HIS A 485 18.55 -4.53 -1.20
CA HIS A 485 19.31 -3.70 -0.27
C HIS A 485 20.47 -2.95 -0.93
N LEU A 486 21.13 -3.61 -1.88
CA LEU A 486 22.26 -3.08 -2.62
C LEU A 486 21.89 -1.85 -3.48
N PHE A 487 20.65 -1.77 -3.98
CA PHE A 487 20.21 -0.74 -4.93
C PHE A 487 19.51 0.48 -4.30
N PHE A 488 19.36 0.51 -2.97
CA PHE A 488 18.78 1.67 -2.29
C PHE A 488 19.84 2.76 -2.09
N PHE A 489 19.70 3.83 -2.86
CA PHE A 489 20.43 5.09 -2.69
C PHE A 489 19.45 6.23 -2.60
N ALA A 490 19.61 7.05 -1.56
CA ALA A 490 18.86 8.28 -1.39
C ALA A 490 19.80 9.46 -1.80
N PRO A 491 19.80 9.86 -3.08
CA PRO A 491 20.81 10.76 -3.62
C PRO A 491 20.75 12.18 -3.05
N ARG A 492 19.60 12.63 -2.54
CA ARG A 492 19.48 13.90 -1.82
C ARG A 492 18.93 13.69 -0.40
N GLY A 493 19.48 12.69 0.30
CA GLY A 493 19.03 12.36 1.65
C GLY A 493 17.65 11.71 1.68
N SER A 494 17.21 11.42 2.89
CA SER A 494 15.93 10.76 3.15
C SER A 494 15.34 11.34 4.43
N ALA A 495 14.02 11.24 4.65
CA ALA A 495 13.38 11.74 5.88
C ALA A 495 14.18 11.48 7.17
N GLY A 496 14.48 12.54 7.94
CA GLY A 496 15.26 12.52 9.18
C GLY A 496 16.76 12.21 9.01
N LYS A 497 17.27 12.21 7.77
CA LYS A 497 18.67 11.93 7.45
C LYS A 497 19.15 12.87 6.32
N PRO A 498 19.52 14.11 6.67
CA PRO A 498 20.07 15.07 5.71
C PRO A 498 21.45 14.67 5.21
N VAL A 499 21.76 15.16 4.01
CA VAL A 499 23.06 14.94 3.37
C VAL A 499 24.15 15.57 4.23
N ALA A 500 25.28 14.86 4.36
CA ALA A 500 26.35 15.27 5.25
C ALA A 500 27.04 16.59 4.82
N HIS A 501 26.91 17.01 3.56
CA HIS A 501 27.58 18.17 2.99
C HIS A 501 26.59 19.30 2.68
N ARG A 502 27.11 20.54 2.54
CA ARG A 502 26.34 21.74 2.14
C ARG A 502 25.03 21.93 2.91
N LYS A 503 25.04 21.69 4.22
CA LYS A 503 23.88 21.87 5.10
C LYS A 503 22.61 21.15 4.59
N GLY A 504 22.73 19.91 4.10
CA GLY A 504 21.58 19.11 3.65
C GLY A 504 21.17 19.29 2.18
N LYS A 505 21.45 20.46 1.59
CA LYS A 505 20.95 20.90 0.27
C LYS A 505 21.70 20.34 -0.95
N GLY A 506 22.36 19.19 -0.82
CA GLY A 506 23.30 18.67 -1.82
C GLY A 506 23.00 17.26 -2.30
N TRP A 507 23.70 16.84 -3.35
CA TRP A 507 23.76 15.46 -3.79
C TRP A 507 24.74 14.66 -2.91
N ARG A 508 24.38 13.43 -2.56
CA ARG A 508 25.15 12.52 -1.74
C ARG A 508 26.43 12.12 -2.47
N GLY A 509 27.57 12.51 -1.92
CA GLY A 509 28.87 12.33 -2.60
C GLY A 509 29.17 13.35 -3.70
N ASN A 510 28.31 14.34 -3.93
CA ASN A 510 28.27 15.32 -5.04
C ASN A 510 27.47 14.82 -6.26
N PHE A 511 27.18 15.75 -7.18
CA PHE A 511 26.36 15.52 -8.36
C PHE A 511 26.88 14.39 -9.24
N LEU A 512 28.16 14.40 -9.62
CA LEU A 512 28.74 13.39 -10.52
C LEU A 512 28.62 11.96 -9.99
N LEU A 513 28.97 11.73 -8.71
CA LEU A 513 28.88 10.39 -8.11
C LEU A 513 27.43 9.94 -7.96
N SER A 514 26.52 10.85 -7.59
CA SER A 514 25.08 10.53 -7.55
C SER A 514 24.50 10.26 -8.94
N ALA A 515 24.89 11.04 -9.95
CA ALA A 515 24.43 10.87 -11.33
C ALA A 515 24.94 9.55 -11.92
N ALA A 516 26.22 9.22 -11.69
CA ALA A 516 26.81 7.95 -12.13
C ALA A 516 26.13 6.74 -11.43
N GLU A 517 25.84 6.85 -10.13
CA GLU A 517 25.09 5.81 -9.39
C GLU A 517 23.69 5.61 -9.98
N GLN A 518 22.96 6.70 -10.26
CA GLN A 518 21.63 6.63 -10.84
C GLN A 518 21.66 6.05 -12.26
N TRP A 519 22.62 6.49 -13.07
CA TRP A 519 22.79 5.99 -14.44
C TRP A 519 23.06 4.48 -14.45
N LEU A 520 24.01 3.99 -13.63
CA LEU A 520 24.28 2.55 -13.50
C LEU A 520 23.08 1.77 -13.00
N LYS A 521 22.33 2.30 -12.04
CA LYS A 521 21.10 1.66 -11.57
C LYS A 521 20.06 1.53 -12.69
N HIS A 522 19.91 2.55 -13.54
CA HIS A 522 19.01 2.51 -14.69
C HIS A 522 19.48 1.51 -15.75
N GLU A 523 20.77 1.47 -16.05
CA GLU A 523 21.36 0.50 -16.98
C GLU A 523 21.18 -0.95 -16.51
N LEU A 524 21.47 -1.24 -15.23
CA LEU A 524 21.22 -2.55 -14.64
C LEU A 524 19.74 -2.95 -14.74
N THR A 525 18.82 -2.03 -14.45
CA THR A 525 17.38 -2.27 -14.57
C THR A 525 16.96 -2.54 -16.02
N LYS A 526 17.53 -1.80 -16.98
CA LYS A 526 17.32 -2.02 -18.42
C LYS A 526 17.79 -3.41 -18.82
N ASN A 527 18.98 -3.83 -18.39
CA ASN A 527 19.55 -5.14 -18.71
C ASN A 527 18.68 -6.29 -18.16
N PHE A 528 18.17 -6.17 -16.93
CA PHE A 528 17.19 -7.14 -16.40
C PHE A 528 15.86 -7.15 -17.17
N ARG A 529 15.38 -6.00 -17.65
CA ARG A 529 14.18 -5.90 -18.48
C ARG A 529 14.37 -6.60 -19.82
N VAL A 530 15.52 -6.39 -20.48
CA VAL A 530 15.88 -7.08 -21.73
C VAL A 530 15.88 -8.60 -21.53
N ILE A 531 16.47 -9.08 -20.43
CA ILE A 531 16.48 -10.51 -20.10
C ILE A 531 15.05 -11.09 -19.98
N ARG A 532 14.15 -10.37 -19.30
CA ARG A 532 12.74 -10.79 -19.13
C ARG A 532 12.00 -10.77 -20.46
N ASP A 533 12.04 -9.64 -21.17
CA ASP A 533 11.19 -9.39 -22.35
C ASP A 533 11.59 -10.31 -23.52
N LEU A 534 12.87 -10.70 -23.59
CA LEU A 534 13.38 -11.68 -24.56
C LEU A 534 13.29 -13.13 -24.04
N GLU A 535 12.67 -13.40 -22.87
CA GLU A 535 12.55 -14.73 -22.25
C GLU A 535 13.89 -15.51 -22.17
N LEU A 536 15.01 -14.79 -22.00
CA LEU A 536 16.35 -15.38 -22.08
C LEU A 536 16.66 -16.27 -20.87
N LEU A 537 16.12 -15.95 -19.69
CA LEU A 537 16.31 -16.75 -18.48
C LEU A 537 15.56 -18.09 -18.59
N PRO A 538 16.23 -19.23 -18.35
CA PRO A 538 15.53 -20.50 -18.27
C PRO A 538 14.62 -20.52 -17.05
N THR A 539 13.49 -21.23 -17.14
CA THR A 539 12.63 -21.46 -15.97
C THR A 539 13.38 -22.35 -14.97
N LEU A 540 13.97 -21.76 -13.94
CA LEU A 540 14.64 -22.49 -12.88
C LEU A 540 13.60 -23.04 -11.90
N LEU A 541 13.60 -24.35 -11.67
CA LEU A 541 12.59 -25.06 -10.85
C LEU A 541 11.14 -24.78 -11.31
N GLY A 542 10.95 -24.62 -12.63
CA GLY A 542 9.64 -24.40 -13.24
C GLY A 542 9.02 -23.03 -12.93
N GLN A 543 9.80 -22.07 -12.43
CA GLN A 543 9.39 -20.68 -12.20
C GLN A 543 10.24 -19.70 -13.01
N ASP A 544 9.62 -18.57 -13.37
CA ASP A 544 10.31 -17.44 -13.97
C ASP A 544 10.78 -16.50 -12.86
N TRP A 545 12.09 -16.25 -12.83
CA TRP A 545 12.75 -15.42 -11.81
C TRP A 545 13.06 -14.01 -12.31
N SER A 546 12.86 -13.76 -13.62
CA SER A 546 13.17 -12.49 -14.25
C SER A 546 12.34 -11.33 -13.68
N SER A 547 11.10 -11.60 -13.26
CA SER A 547 10.21 -10.63 -12.64
C SER A 547 10.65 -10.19 -11.25
N VAL A 548 11.40 -11.01 -10.51
CA VAL A 548 11.78 -10.73 -9.11
C VAL A 548 12.66 -9.47 -9.01
N PHE A 549 13.60 -9.28 -9.94
CA PHE A 549 14.49 -8.11 -9.92
C PHE A 549 13.80 -6.81 -10.38
N LEU A 550 12.64 -6.90 -11.04
CA LEU A 550 11.94 -5.76 -11.64
C LEU A 550 10.77 -5.25 -10.79
N GLN A 551 10.54 -5.83 -9.61
CA GLN A 551 9.43 -5.44 -8.76
C GLN A 551 9.62 -4.05 -8.15
N ARG A 552 8.49 -3.42 -7.80
CA ARG A 552 8.50 -2.21 -6.97
C ARG A 552 8.66 -2.61 -5.51
N PHE A 553 9.72 -2.12 -4.90
CA PHE A 553 10.12 -2.44 -3.53
C PHE A 553 10.02 -1.25 -2.57
N ASP A 554 9.61 -0.10 -3.09
CA ASP A 554 9.43 1.15 -2.37
C ASP A 554 7.95 1.49 -2.16
N GLY A 555 7.69 2.29 -1.12
CA GLY A 555 6.41 2.95 -0.88
C GLY A 555 6.61 4.42 -0.56
N SER A 556 5.53 5.10 -0.17
CA SER A 556 5.56 6.53 0.21
C SER A 556 6.64 6.83 1.25
N VAL A 557 6.83 5.92 2.20
CA VAL A 557 7.99 5.91 3.09
C VAL A 557 8.62 4.53 3.06
N THR A 558 9.91 4.46 2.75
CA THR A 558 10.66 3.19 2.79
C THR A 558 11.66 3.20 3.94
N ILE A 559 11.61 2.15 4.75
CA ILE A 559 12.51 1.86 5.88
C ILE A 559 13.35 0.67 5.45
N TRP A 560 14.67 0.78 5.60
CA TRP A 560 15.58 -0.31 5.28
C TRP A 560 16.61 -0.50 6.39
N PRO A 561 16.92 -1.74 6.78
CA PRO A 561 17.87 -2.03 7.84
C PRO A 561 19.30 -1.71 7.40
N ARG A 562 20.23 -1.78 8.36
CA ARG A 562 21.68 -1.69 8.10
C ARG A 562 22.32 -3.05 8.42
N PRO A 563 22.21 -4.04 7.51
CA PRO A 563 22.84 -5.34 7.71
C PRO A 563 24.36 -5.21 7.71
N ARG A 564 25.01 -6.06 8.49
CA ARG A 564 26.47 -6.26 8.45
C ARG A 564 26.79 -7.25 7.35
N PHE A 565 28.05 -7.28 6.91
CA PHE A 565 28.53 -8.31 5.98
C PHE A 565 28.25 -9.73 6.50
N MET A 566 28.48 -9.97 7.80
CA MET A 566 28.19 -11.26 8.44
C MET A 566 26.70 -11.65 8.40
N ASP A 567 25.78 -10.68 8.31
CA ASP A 567 24.34 -10.98 8.25
C ASP A 567 23.97 -11.62 6.89
N PHE A 568 24.73 -11.33 5.82
CA PHE A 568 24.57 -12.00 4.52
C PHE A 568 25.11 -13.44 4.54
N ILE A 569 26.18 -13.69 5.30
CA ILE A 569 26.72 -15.05 5.49
C ILE A 569 25.76 -15.89 6.36
N ARG A 570 25.21 -15.29 7.43
CA ARG A 570 24.25 -15.91 8.35
C ARG A 570 22.79 -15.78 7.90
N ILE A 571 22.56 -15.57 6.61
CA ILE A 571 21.20 -15.37 6.07
C ILE A 571 20.28 -16.59 6.25
N LEU A 572 20.87 -17.75 6.54
CA LEU A 572 20.21 -19.05 6.71
C LEU A 572 20.43 -19.62 8.12
N SER A 573 20.62 -18.76 9.11
CA SER A 573 20.85 -19.13 10.52
C SER A 573 19.88 -18.40 11.44
N ASP A 574 19.40 -19.08 12.47
CA ASP A 574 18.51 -18.46 13.47
C ASP A 574 19.28 -17.47 14.38
N PRO A 575 18.63 -16.40 14.85
CA PRO A 575 19.26 -15.42 15.74
C PRO A 575 19.24 -15.91 17.19
N ASP A 576 20.37 -15.79 17.88
CA ASP A 576 20.43 -15.90 19.35
C ASP A 576 19.85 -14.62 20.01
N PRO A 577 19.48 -14.64 21.31
CA PRO A 577 18.94 -13.45 21.98
C PRO A 577 19.79 -12.18 21.82
N PRO A 578 21.14 -12.20 21.96
CA PRO A 578 21.97 -11.00 21.73
C PRO A 578 21.93 -10.51 20.28
N GLU A 579 21.80 -11.43 19.31
CA GLU A 579 21.70 -11.07 17.90
C GLU A 579 20.32 -10.46 17.61
N LEU A 580 19.25 -11.01 18.18
CA LEU A 580 17.91 -10.43 18.08
C LEU A 580 17.83 -9.06 18.76
N GLU A 581 18.46 -8.86 19.91
CA GLU A 581 18.59 -7.54 20.57
C GLU A 581 19.19 -6.50 19.61
N ARG A 582 20.29 -6.87 18.95
CA ARG A 582 20.93 -6.01 17.96
C ARG A 582 20.00 -5.72 16.78
N MET A 583 19.28 -6.72 16.26
CA MET A 583 18.35 -6.54 15.14
C MET A 583 17.16 -5.64 15.52
N LEU A 584 16.60 -5.82 16.73
CA LEU A 584 15.59 -4.95 17.32
C LEU A 584 16.09 -3.50 17.38
N ALA A 585 17.26 -3.27 17.98
CA ALA A 585 17.84 -1.94 18.13
C ALA A 585 18.11 -1.27 16.76
N VAL A 586 18.66 -2.01 15.80
CA VAL A 586 18.90 -1.48 14.43
C VAL A 586 17.58 -1.15 13.73
N GLY A 587 16.57 -2.02 13.84
CA GLY A 587 15.24 -1.79 13.26
C GLY A 587 14.58 -0.52 13.83
N GLN A 588 14.70 -0.30 15.14
CA GLN A 588 14.21 0.93 15.77
C GLN A 588 14.99 2.17 15.29
N LEU A 589 16.32 2.12 15.30
CA LEU A 589 17.21 3.23 14.91
C LEU A 589 17.01 3.70 13.46
N VAL A 590 16.68 2.79 12.53
CA VAL A 590 16.39 3.17 11.13
C VAL A 590 14.97 3.70 10.95
N THR A 591 14.06 3.37 11.86
CA THR A 591 12.65 3.77 11.83
C THR A 591 12.42 5.14 12.44
N TRP A 592 13.07 5.46 13.57
CA TRP A 592 12.93 6.74 14.29
C TRP A 592 13.03 8.00 13.42
N PRO A 593 13.97 8.11 12.46
CA PRO A 593 14.05 9.28 11.57
C PRO A 593 12.81 9.48 10.68
N LYS A 594 12.05 8.41 10.43
CA LYS A 594 10.84 8.43 9.58
C LYS A 594 9.57 8.68 10.35
N LEU A 595 9.58 8.39 11.66
CA LEU A 595 8.36 8.42 12.47
C LEU A 595 7.66 9.77 12.44
N HIS A 596 8.39 10.88 12.46
CA HIS A 596 7.78 12.22 12.45
C HIS A 596 6.95 12.48 11.18
N MET A 597 7.48 12.09 10.01
CA MET A 597 6.75 12.24 8.74
C MET A 597 5.48 11.38 8.73
N ILE A 598 5.57 10.16 9.26
CA ILE A 598 4.45 9.22 9.30
C ILE A 598 3.39 9.67 10.34
N ASP A 599 3.85 10.19 11.47
CA ASP A 599 3.03 10.68 12.57
C ASP A 599 2.12 11.84 12.13
N ASN A 600 2.65 12.82 11.39
CA ASN A 600 1.87 13.95 10.85
C ASN A 600 0.62 13.47 10.09
N ARG A 601 0.75 12.39 9.32
CA ARG A 601 -0.39 11.79 8.62
C ARG A 601 -1.28 10.95 9.55
N ILE A 602 -0.69 10.09 10.37
CA ILE A 602 -1.43 9.18 11.26
C ILE A 602 -2.27 9.95 12.28
N ARG A 603 -1.83 11.12 12.75
CA ARG A 603 -2.64 11.98 13.65
C ARG A 603 -3.96 12.38 13.02
N ILE A 604 -3.95 12.79 11.75
CA ILE A 604 -5.17 13.14 11.01
C ILE A 604 -6.04 11.91 10.78
N GLU A 605 -5.44 10.76 10.40
CA GLU A 605 -6.17 9.49 10.27
C GLU A 605 -6.85 9.08 11.59
N LYS A 606 -6.17 9.25 12.74
CA LYS A 606 -6.71 8.98 14.08
C LYS A 606 -7.84 9.94 14.44
N ALA A 607 -7.72 11.24 14.15
CA ALA A 607 -8.76 12.23 14.40
C ALA A 607 -10.03 11.91 13.59
N ILE A 608 -9.89 11.54 12.32
CA ILE A 608 -11.00 11.10 11.47
C ILE A 608 -11.62 9.81 12.01
N LEU A 609 -10.80 8.83 12.38
CA LEU A 609 -11.28 7.57 12.96
C LEU A 609 -12.03 7.80 14.27
N ALA A 610 -11.55 8.67 15.15
CA ALA A 610 -12.22 9.06 16.38
C ALA A 610 -13.59 9.68 16.09
N GLY A 611 -13.67 10.60 15.12
CA GLY A 611 -14.93 11.15 14.62
C GLY A 611 -15.90 10.06 14.16
N ARG A 612 -15.44 9.11 13.32
CA ARG A 612 -16.25 7.95 12.89
C ARG A 612 -16.75 7.11 14.06
N ARG A 613 -15.91 6.85 15.07
CA ARG A 613 -16.28 6.04 16.26
C ARG A 613 -17.41 6.73 17.03
N VAL A 614 -17.23 8.01 17.36
CA VAL A 614 -18.20 8.78 18.14
C VAL A 614 -19.54 8.86 17.40
N MET A 615 -19.52 9.17 16.10
CA MET A 615 -20.75 9.23 15.29
C MET A 615 -21.47 7.88 15.19
N ARG A 616 -20.72 6.76 15.12
CA ARG A 616 -21.29 5.41 15.13
C ARG A 616 -21.98 5.10 16.46
N THR A 617 -21.35 5.43 17.58
CA THR A 617 -21.91 5.20 18.91
C THR A 617 -23.17 6.05 19.13
N MET A 618 -23.13 7.34 18.78
CA MET A 618 -24.29 8.24 18.89
C MET A 618 -25.46 7.82 17.99
N SER A 619 -25.18 7.42 16.74
CA SER A 619 -26.21 6.91 15.83
C SER A 619 -26.90 5.66 16.38
N ARG A 620 -26.13 4.74 16.97
CA ARG A 620 -26.68 3.53 17.61
C ARG A 620 -27.55 3.90 18.81
N ALA A 621 -27.08 4.77 19.70
CA ALA A 621 -27.85 5.21 20.85
C ALA A 621 -29.20 5.85 20.44
N ARG A 622 -29.20 6.68 19.39
CA ARG A 622 -30.43 7.27 18.82
C ARG A 622 -31.39 6.20 18.29
N ASN A 623 -30.89 5.21 17.56
CA ASN A 623 -31.72 4.12 17.04
C ASN A 623 -32.30 3.25 18.17
N TYR A 624 -31.52 2.95 19.22
CA TYR A 624 -32.02 2.23 20.39
C TYR A 624 -33.07 3.02 21.16
N ALA A 625 -32.89 4.33 21.32
CA ALA A 625 -33.88 5.20 21.96
C ALA A 625 -35.19 5.29 21.14
N ALA A 626 -35.10 5.29 19.82
CA ALA A 626 -36.27 5.28 18.93
C ALA A 626 -37.05 3.94 18.93
N LEU A 627 -36.39 2.83 19.29
CA LEU A 627 -36.97 1.50 19.35
C LEU A 627 -37.62 1.15 20.70
N GLN A 628 -37.50 1.99 21.73
CA GLN A 628 -38.24 1.78 22.98
C GLN A 628 -39.71 2.19 22.81
N PRO A 629 -40.69 1.28 23.01
CA PRO A 629 -42.09 1.67 22.99
C PRO A 629 -42.36 2.63 24.15
N ARG A 630 -42.99 3.77 23.87
CA ARG A 630 -43.58 4.63 24.91
C ARG A 630 -44.53 3.78 25.75
N ALA A 631 -44.14 3.47 26.98
CA ALA A 631 -44.95 2.69 27.89
C ALA A 631 -46.30 3.40 28.13
N PRO A 632 -47.45 2.74 27.94
CA PRO A 632 -48.71 3.25 28.44
C PRO A 632 -48.75 3.09 29.97
N LEU A 633 -49.11 4.15 30.67
CA LEU A 633 -49.56 4.08 32.06
C LEU A 633 -50.89 3.32 32.08
N LEU A 634 -51.01 2.22 32.85
CA LEU A 634 -52.21 1.78 33.61
C LEU A 634 -52.05 0.36 34.23
N HIS A 635 -52.26 0.34 35.55
CA HIS A 635 -52.74 -0.66 36.53
C HIS A 635 -52.42 -2.18 36.51
N PRO A 636 -52.40 -2.82 37.71
CA PRO A 636 -51.91 -4.17 37.92
C PRO A 636 -53.06 -5.17 38.00
N GLU A 637 -53.06 -6.25 37.20
CA GLU A 637 -53.68 -7.51 37.59
C GLU A 637 -53.03 -8.74 36.93
N ARG A 638 -53.16 -9.83 37.68
CA ARG A 638 -52.54 -11.15 37.60
C ARG A 638 -52.78 -11.90 36.29
N SER A 639 -51.77 -12.63 35.81
CA SER A 639 -51.69 -14.09 36.00
C SER A 639 -50.50 -14.69 35.26
N SER A 640 -50.00 -15.76 35.86
CA SER A 640 -48.77 -16.50 35.64
C SER A 640 -48.78 -17.36 34.39
N GLU A 641 -47.66 -17.38 33.67
CA GLU A 641 -47.01 -18.64 33.23
C GLU A 641 -45.54 -18.39 32.91
N GLN A 642 -44.66 -18.85 33.81
CA GLN A 642 -43.21 -18.85 33.64
C GLN A 642 -42.82 -19.94 32.64
N ARG A 643 -42.20 -19.54 31.53
CA ARG A 643 -41.31 -20.43 30.78
C ARG A 643 -39.97 -19.71 30.59
N SER A 644 -39.05 -20.01 31.52
CA SER A 644 -37.66 -19.60 31.47
C SER A 644 -36.96 -20.21 30.25
N LYS A 645 -36.92 -19.46 29.15
CA LYS A 645 -35.83 -19.58 28.18
C LYS A 645 -34.80 -18.54 28.56
N GLU A 646 -33.70 -18.99 29.15
CA GLU A 646 -32.49 -18.20 29.24
C GLU A 646 -32.15 -17.67 27.83
N PRO A 647 -32.06 -16.35 27.62
CA PRO A 647 -31.50 -15.84 26.40
C PRO A 647 -30.01 -16.18 26.41
N SER A 648 -29.61 -17.04 25.48
CA SER A 648 -28.20 -17.23 25.12
C SER A 648 -27.53 -15.85 25.00
N PRO A 649 -26.27 -15.67 25.46
CA PRO A 649 -25.64 -14.37 25.43
C PRO A 649 -25.45 -13.95 23.97
N ILE A 650 -26.36 -13.10 23.50
CA ILE A 650 -26.16 -12.30 22.31
C ILE A 650 -24.96 -11.42 22.67
N GLN A 651 -23.77 -11.80 22.19
CA GLN A 651 -22.59 -10.95 22.22
C GLN A 651 -23.03 -9.57 21.73
N THR A 652 -23.07 -8.61 22.66
CA THR A 652 -23.42 -7.23 22.36
C THR A 652 -22.55 -6.77 21.20
N ALA A 653 -23.16 -6.19 20.17
CA ALA A 653 -22.47 -5.65 18.99
C ALA A 653 -21.54 -4.44 19.30
N SER A 654 -21.15 -4.29 20.57
CA SER A 654 -20.41 -3.18 21.16
C SER A 654 -18.89 -3.24 20.94
N GLU A 655 -18.31 -4.39 20.57
CA GLU A 655 -16.84 -4.53 20.49
C GLU A 655 -16.25 -4.77 19.09
N ARG A 656 -17.07 -4.85 18.03
CA ARG A 656 -16.53 -5.13 16.69
C ARG A 656 -15.66 -3.96 16.19
N PRO A 657 -14.42 -4.22 15.73
CA PRO A 657 -13.57 -3.20 15.13
C PRO A 657 -14.28 -2.49 13.98
N ILE A 658 -14.10 -1.17 13.88
CA ILE A 658 -14.62 -0.38 12.74
C ILE A 658 -13.76 -0.71 11.52
N SER A 659 -14.36 -1.17 10.43
CA SER A 659 -13.59 -1.43 9.21
C SER A 659 -13.00 -0.15 8.64
N VAL A 660 -11.86 -0.31 7.99
CA VAL A 660 -11.16 0.80 7.35
C VAL A 660 -12.00 1.37 6.20
N ASP A 661 -12.59 0.49 5.41
CA ASP A 661 -13.54 0.81 4.34
C ASP A 661 -15.00 0.64 4.83
N THR A 662 -15.85 1.61 4.50
CA THR A 662 -17.25 1.64 4.94
C THR A 662 -18.10 0.62 4.18
N ASP A 663 -17.75 0.33 2.92
CA ASP A 663 -18.51 -0.61 2.09
C ASP A 663 -18.12 -2.05 2.44
N ALA A 664 -16.83 -2.28 2.74
CA ALA A 664 -16.38 -3.51 3.41
C ALA A 664 -17.05 -3.71 4.80
N GLU A 665 -17.36 -2.63 5.53
CA GLU A 665 -18.11 -2.68 6.80
C GLU A 665 -19.48 -3.29 6.61
N GLU A 666 -20.21 -2.77 5.62
CA GLU A 666 -21.56 -3.21 5.29
C GLU A 666 -21.53 -4.65 4.78
N ALA A 667 -20.62 -4.98 3.87
CA ALA A 667 -20.42 -6.34 3.36
C ALA A 667 -20.05 -7.34 4.47
N PHE A 668 -19.16 -6.97 5.39
CA PHE A 668 -18.78 -7.80 6.53
C PHE A 668 -19.94 -7.98 7.51
N SER A 669 -20.71 -6.92 7.77
CA SER A 669 -21.87 -6.96 8.68
C SER A 669 -23.02 -7.84 8.15
N GLN A 670 -23.17 -7.93 6.83
CA GLN A 670 -24.21 -8.70 6.15
C GLN A 670 -23.80 -10.17 5.88
N GLY A 671 -22.54 -10.53 6.17
CA GLY A 671 -21.95 -11.81 5.79
C GLY A 671 -21.61 -11.86 4.29
N SER A 672 -20.58 -12.62 3.93
CA SER A 672 -20.05 -12.76 2.55
C SER A 672 -21.07 -13.30 1.51
N GLN A 673 -22.30 -13.62 1.92
CA GLN A 673 -23.41 -14.07 1.08
C GLN A 673 -23.83 -13.03 0.02
N TRP A 674 -23.67 -11.73 0.31
CA TRP A 674 -24.11 -10.68 -0.62
C TRP A 674 -23.19 -10.56 -1.85
N PHE A 675 -21.88 -10.83 -1.70
CA PHE A 675 -20.89 -10.70 -2.76
C PHE A 675 -21.17 -11.67 -3.92
N TYR A 676 -21.74 -12.84 -3.63
CA TYR A 676 -22.15 -13.84 -4.62
C TYR A 676 -23.53 -13.58 -5.25
N ARG A 677 -24.31 -12.60 -4.75
CA ARG A 677 -25.65 -12.29 -5.27
C ARG A 677 -25.68 -11.27 -6.40
N ARG A 678 -24.58 -10.56 -6.66
CA ARG A 678 -24.51 -9.47 -7.64
C ARG A 678 -24.57 -9.92 -9.11
N GLY A 679 -24.60 -11.23 -9.37
CA GLY A 679 -24.78 -11.81 -10.71
C GLY A 679 -26.23 -11.91 -11.21
N ARG A 680 -27.24 -11.52 -10.42
CA ARG A 680 -28.64 -11.45 -10.89
C ARG A 680 -29.12 -10.01 -10.88
N ALA A 681 -29.24 -9.43 -12.07
CA ALA A 681 -29.94 -8.18 -12.32
C ALA A 681 -31.33 -8.22 -11.66
N ARG A 682 -31.58 -7.35 -10.68
CA ARG A 682 -32.94 -7.04 -10.23
C ARG A 682 -33.57 -6.17 -11.31
N ARG A 683 -34.60 -6.72 -11.97
CA ARG A 683 -35.52 -5.95 -12.82
C ARG A 683 -36.09 -4.78 -12.00
N ALA A 684 -36.08 -3.60 -12.60
CA ALA A 684 -36.76 -2.41 -12.09
C ALA A 684 -38.26 -2.69 -11.93
N GLY A 685 -38.80 -2.39 -10.74
CA GLY A 685 -40.24 -2.29 -10.47
C GLY A 685 -40.58 -0.83 -10.19
N SER A 686 -41.71 -0.37 -10.73
CA SER A 686 -42.12 1.04 -10.78
C SER A 686 -42.58 1.63 -9.44
N ILE A 687 -42.19 2.90 -9.26
CA ILE A 687 -42.82 4.07 -8.61
C ILE A 687 -44.07 3.83 -7.73
N THR A 688 -44.06 4.41 -6.52
CA THR A 688 -45.26 5.05 -5.95
C THR A 688 -44.94 6.48 -5.49
N SER A 689 -45.89 7.37 -5.73
CA SER A 689 -45.82 8.83 -5.67
C SER A 689 -46.38 9.38 -4.36
N ASP A 690 -45.55 9.50 -3.31
CA ASP A 690 -45.96 10.13 -2.05
C ASP A 690 -44.94 11.11 -1.43
N HIS A 691 -43.86 11.47 -2.15
CA HIS A 691 -42.82 12.37 -1.62
C HIS A 691 -42.93 13.85 -2.04
N ALA A 692 -44.02 14.29 -2.67
CA ALA A 692 -44.16 15.65 -3.20
C ALA A 692 -44.55 16.74 -2.18
N LYS A 693 -44.44 16.51 -0.86
CA LYS A 693 -44.84 17.50 0.18
C LYS A 693 -43.81 17.79 1.27
N GLU A 694 -42.54 17.42 1.10
CA GLU A 694 -41.46 17.74 2.06
C GLU A 694 -40.34 18.66 1.51
N GLU A 695 -40.54 19.29 0.34
CA GLU A 695 -39.52 20.17 -0.29
C GLU A 695 -39.51 21.64 0.20
N ALA A 696 -40.22 21.99 1.28
CA ALA A 696 -40.36 23.38 1.71
C ALA A 696 -39.34 23.87 2.77
N ASN A 697 -38.31 23.08 3.11
CA ASN A 697 -37.34 23.49 4.15
C ASN A 697 -35.89 23.08 3.84
N TYR A 698 -35.44 23.38 2.62
CA TYR A 698 -34.08 23.07 2.16
C TYR A 698 -33.12 24.21 2.54
N ASP A 699 -32.28 23.98 3.56
CA ASP A 699 -31.12 24.84 3.84
C ASP A 699 -30.17 24.79 2.62
N PRO A 700 -29.95 25.90 1.89
CA PRO A 700 -29.14 25.91 0.67
C PRO A 700 -27.67 25.49 0.90
N LEU A 701 -27.19 25.52 2.16
CA LEU A 701 -25.84 25.09 2.54
C LEU A 701 -25.70 23.58 2.84
N SER A 702 -26.80 22.83 2.75
CA SER A 702 -26.80 21.37 2.96
C SER A 702 -26.17 20.58 1.80
N SER A 703 -26.13 21.17 0.59
CA SER A 703 -25.64 20.49 -0.61
C SER A 703 -24.11 20.50 -0.72
N PHE A 704 -23.53 19.33 -1.00
CA PHE A 704 -22.08 19.13 -1.12
C PHE A 704 -21.46 19.99 -2.23
N GLU A 705 -22.15 20.15 -3.36
CA GLU A 705 -21.68 20.93 -4.50
C GLU A 705 -21.61 22.43 -4.18
N MET A 706 -22.61 22.98 -3.47
CA MET A 706 -22.57 24.39 -3.05
C MET A 706 -21.50 24.64 -1.98
N ARG A 707 -21.30 23.73 -1.00
CA ARG A 707 -20.20 23.86 -0.03
C ARG A 707 -18.84 23.89 -0.71
N ARG A 708 -18.63 23.04 -1.71
CA ARG A 708 -17.38 23.01 -2.49
C ARG A 708 -17.18 24.29 -3.31
N LYS A 709 -18.24 24.81 -3.94
CA LYS A 709 -18.20 26.08 -4.66
C LYS A 709 -17.88 27.24 -3.73
N TRP A 710 -18.58 27.34 -2.60
CA TRP A 710 -18.37 28.36 -1.60
C TRP A 710 -16.98 28.29 -0.93
N ALA A 711 -16.49 27.08 -0.63
CA ALA A 711 -15.12 26.87 -0.15
C ALA A 711 -14.08 27.26 -1.21
N SER A 712 -14.33 26.95 -2.49
CA SER A 712 -13.49 27.41 -3.60
C SER A 712 -13.46 28.93 -3.71
N ASP A 713 -14.60 29.59 -3.53
CA ASP A 713 -14.72 31.06 -3.58
C ASP A 713 -13.97 31.72 -2.40
N LEU A 714 -14.06 31.15 -1.19
CA LEU A 714 -13.22 31.55 -0.05
C LEU A 714 -11.72 31.34 -0.33
N LEU A 715 -11.38 30.25 -1.01
CA LEU A 715 -10.02 29.94 -1.40
C LEU A 715 -9.53 30.75 -2.62
N ASN A 716 -10.37 31.58 -3.26
CA ASN A 716 -10.02 32.44 -4.40
C ASN A 716 -10.77 33.80 -4.37
N PRO A 717 -10.42 34.74 -3.48
CA PRO A 717 -11.13 36.02 -3.36
C PRO A 717 -10.82 37.04 -4.46
N VAL A 718 -10.08 36.68 -5.52
CA VAL A 718 -9.61 37.65 -6.53
C VAL A 718 -10.71 38.04 -7.55
N ASN A 719 -11.85 37.35 -7.59
CA ASN A 719 -12.93 37.65 -8.56
C ASN A 719 -14.28 38.08 -7.95
N ALA A 720 -14.34 38.35 -6.63
CA ALA A 720 -15.61 38.67 -5.95
C ALA A 720 -15.90 40.18 -5.81
N PHE A 721 -15.05 41.03 -6.38
CA PHE A 721 -15.25 42.49 -6.42
C PHE A 721 -15.43 42.95 -7.86
N ASP A 722 -16.51 42.52 -8.52
CA ASP A 722 -17.16 43.40 -9.49
C ASP A 722 -18.62 42.99 -9.72
N SER A 723 -19.48 43.99 -9.90
CA SER A 723 -20.91 43.93 -10.22
C SER A 723 -21.92 43.60 -9.09
N GLY A 724 -22.10 44.56 -8.18
CA GLY A 724 -23.40 44.82 -7.56
C GLY A 724 -24.15 45.89 -8.36
N GLY A 725 -25.41 45.64 -8.74
CA GLY A 725 -26.28 46.61 -9.41
C GLY A 725 -27.72 46.10 -9.53
N MET A 726 -28.68 46.88 -9.03
CA MET A 726 -30.07 46.51 -8.71
C MET A 726 -31.06 47.37 -9.53
N HIS A 727 -32.15 46.75 -10.02
CA HIS A 727 -33.40 47.32 -10.62
C HIS A 727 -33.28 48.09 -11.97
N SER A 728 -34.21 48.12 -12.95
CA SER A 728 -35.67 47.85 -13.05
C SER A 728 -36.14 47.70 -14.53
N ASN A 729 -37.31 47.07 -14.72
CA ASN A 729 -38.11 46.85 -15.95
C ASN A 729 -38.43 48.08 -16.84
N ARG A 730 -38.50 47.91 -18.19
CA ARG A 730 -39.63 48.33 -19.06
C ARG A 730 -39.56 47.71 -20.48
N ALA A 731 -40.74 47.59 -21.12
CA ALA A 731 -41.12 46.68 -22.21
C ALA A 731 -40.97 47.20 -23.68
N SER A 732 -40.67 46.26 -24.60
CA SER A 732 -41.23 45.91 -25.96
C SER A 732 -41.83 46.96 -26.94
N PRO A 733 -42.09 46.64 -28.24
CA PRO A 733 -41.49 45.67 -29.21
C PRO A 733 -41.35 46.20 -30.68
N GLU A 734 -40.62 45.49 -31.59
CA GLU A 734 -41.10 45.08 -32.95
C GLU A 734 -40.05 44.30 -33.81
N ARG A 735 -40.44 43.05 -34.19
CA ARG A 735 -40.45 42.35 -35.53
C ARG A 735 -39.23 42.40 -36.49
N GLN A 736 -38.73 41.36 -37.19
CA GLN A 736 -39.13 39.98 -37.64
C GLN A 736 -37.81 39.14 -37.84
N GLU A 737 -37.60 37.96 -37.24
CA GLU A 737 -37.77 36.55 -37.73
C GLU A 737 -36.93 36.06 -38.95
N PRO A 738 -36.58 34.74 -39.10
CA PRO A 738 -36.43 33.63 -38.13
C PRO A 738 -35.30 32.59 -38.40
N SER A 739 -35.25 31.56 -37.53
CA SER A 739 -34.62 30.20 -37.63
C SER A 739 -33.12 30.05 -37.28
N THR A 740 -32.60 29.09 -36.50
CA THR A 740 -33.11 27.87 -35.82
C THR A 740 -32.07 27.35 -34.79
N SER A 741 -32.56 26.85 -33.65
CA SER A 741 -32.11 25.75 -32.78
C SER A 741 -30.62 25.38 -32.55
N ARG A 742 -30.16 25.62 -31.30
CA ARG A 742 -29.67 24.66 -30.27
C ARG A 742 -29.00 23.31 -30.70
N LEU A 743 -27.68 23.18 -30.44
CA LEU A 743 -27.00 22.43 -29.33
C LEU A 743 -25.66 21.77 -29.75
N SER A 744 -24.69 21.82 -28.80
CA SER A 744 -23.38 21.13 -28.71
C SER A 744 -22.18 21.76 -29.42
N PRO A 745 -21.01 21.82 -28.75
CA PRO A 745 -19.79 21.41 -29.43
C PRO A 745 -18.90 20.48 -28.61
N THR A 746 -18.59 19.34 -29.21
CA THR A 746 -17.36 18.58 -29.00
C THR A 746 -16.28 19.03 -30.00
N HIS A 747 -15.01 18.94 -29.59
CA HIS A 747 -13.80 18.88 -30.42
C HIS A 747 -13.42 20.10 -31.27
N PHE A 748 -12.39 20.84 -30.83
CA PHE A 748 -11.64 21.76 -31.68
C PHE A 748 -10.13 21.64 -31.43
N PHE A 749 -9.50 20.68 -32.10
CA PHE A 749 -8.09 20.77 -32.50
C PHE A 749 -7.93 20.09 -33.85
N ARG A 750 -7.88 20.88 -34.94
CA ARG A 750 -6.91 20.62 -36.01
C ARG A 750 -6.76 21.81 -36.96
N ARG A 751 -5.48 22.04 -37.27
CA ARG A 751 -4.89 22.83 -38.37
C ARG A 751 -4.85 24.34 -38.22
N LEU A 752 -3.62 24.84 -38.17
CA LEU A 752 -3.12 25.78 -39.17
C LEU A 752 -1.62 25.49 -39.40
N HIS A 753 -1.21 25.45 -40.67
CA HIS A 753 0.18 25.40 -41.12
C HIS A 753 0.47 26.65 -41.94
N SER A 754 1.75 27.07 -41.87
CA SER A 754 2.55 27.74 -42.91
C SER A 754 2.34 29.23 -43.16
N PHE A 755 3.39 30.03 -42.89
CA PHE A 755 4.06 30.88 -43.89
C PHE A 755 5.58 31.00 -43.60
N HIS A 756 6.36 30.97 -44.69
CA HIS A 756 7.81 31.18 -44.89
C HIS A 756 8.29 32.57 -44.41
N SER A 757 9.56 32.99 -44.31
CA SER A 757 10.97 32.54 -44.42
C SER A 757 11.81 33.83 -44.24
N ILE A 758 13.09 33.82 -43.81
CA ILE A 758 14.22 34.61 -44.40
C ILE A 758 15.55 34.60 -43.57
N HIS A 759 16.63 34.26 -44.30
CA HIS A 759 18.09 34.55 -44.28
C HIS A 759 19.13 34.09 -43.20
N LEU A 760 20.03 33.22 -43.72
CA LEU A 760 21.48 32.92 -43.49
C LEU A 760 22.43 34.15 -43.58
N PRO A 761 23.78 34.11 -43.33
CA PRO A 761 24.82 33.06 -43.63
C PRO A 761 25.91 32.86 -42.53
N LEU A 762 26.88 31.91 -42.51
CA LEU A 762 28.02 31.52 -43.37
C LEU A 762 28.49 30.12 -42.85
N SER A 763 28.69 29.05 -43.64
CA SER A 763 29.72 28.68 -44.64
C SER A 763 31.09 28.22 -44.08
N SER A 764 31.46 26.95 -44.32
CA SER A 764 32.75 26.48 -44.87
C SER A 764 32.70 24.93 -44.97
N GLU A 765 32.50 24.38 -46.19
CA GLU A 765 33.49 23.65 -47.03
C GLU A 765 33.85 22.25 -46.49
N ARG A 766 33.96 21.15 -47.25
CA ARG A 766 34.22 20.85 -48.68
C ARG A 766 33.79 19.38 -48.88
N GLY A 767 33.05 19.00 -49.93
CA GLY A 767 33.55 18.51 -51.23
C GLY A 767 34.10 17.08 -51.12
N GLN A 768 33.53 16.04 -51.74
CA GLN A 768 33.48 15.77 -53.20
C GLN A 768 32.52 14.59 -53.48
N ASN A 769 31.52 14.75 -54.36
CA ASN A 769 31.42 14.28 -55.77
C ASN A 769 30.94 12.81 -55.93
N ILE A 770 30.03 12.42 -56.84
CA ILE A 770 29.22 13.10 -57.87
C ILE A 770 28.24 12.05 -58.49
N LYS A 771 27.00 12.49 -58.84
CA LYS A 771 26.09 12.08 -59.95
C LYS A 771 25.62 10.61 -60.08
N GLU A 772 24.46 10.26 -60.65
CA GLU A 772 23.33 10.89 -61.39
C GLU A 772 22.20 9.81 -61.34
N MET A 773 20.95 10.09 -60.96
CA MET A 773 19.84 10.72 -61.70
C MET A 773 18.90 9.75 -62.46
N LYS A 774 17.66 9.68 -61.96
CA LYS A 774 16.33 9.48 -62.60
C LYS A 774 16.04 8.23 -63.47
N GLN A 775 14.97 7.52 -63.08
CA GLN A 775 13.63 7.42 -63.71
C GLN A 775 12.88 6.26 -62.99
N VAL A 776 11.56 6.06 -62.92
CA VAL A 776 10.29 6.75 -63.17
C VAL A 776 9.22 5.85 -62.48
N SER A 777 8.11 6.43 -62.06
CA SER A 777 6.84 5.85 -61.58
C SER A 777 6.35 4.60 -62.37
N ASN A 778 5.52 3.68 -61.90
CA ASN A 778 4.19 3.87 -61.31
C ASN A 778 3.56 2.51 -60.90
N ASN A 779 2.50 2.60 -60.08
CA ASN A 779 1.37 1.68 -59.85
C ASN A 779 1.54 0.47 -58.91
N GLU A 780 0.95 0.48 -57.70
CA GLU A 780 -0.50 0.34 -57.35
C GLU A 780 -0.90 -1.16 -57.31
N VAL A 781 -1.63 -1.77 -56.34
CA VAL A 781 -2.54 -1.39 -55.25
C VAL A 781 -2.65 -2.60 -54.26
N TRP A 782 -2.96 -2.35 -52.97
CA TRP A 782 -3.88 -3.04 -52.02
C TRP A 782 -3.31 -2.88 -50.59
N SER A 783 -3.66 -1.84 -49.83
CA SER A 783 -4.89 -1.65 -49.02
C SER A 783 -5.12 -2.83 -48.06
N SER A 784 -4.82 -2.79 -46.75
CA SER A 784 -5.24 -1.93 -45.62
C SER A 784 -6.68 -2.15 -45.12
N GLU A 785 -6.79 -2.69 -43.90
CA GLU A 785 -7.76 -2.41 -42.79
C GLU A 785 -7.55 -3.54 -41.75
N SER A 786 -7.05 -3.38 -40.52
CA SER A 786 -7.13 -2.41 -39.41
C SER A 786 -8.32 -2.58 -38.45
N SER A 787 -8.00 -2.38 -37.16
CA SER A 787 -8.84 -2.20 -35.95
C SER A 787 -9.17 -3.50 -35.16
N ASP A 788 -9.07 -3.59 -33.82
CA ASP A 788 -8.62 -2.63 -32.81
C ASP A 788 -8.48 -3.26 -31.40
N GLU A 789 -7.91 -2.45 -30.49
CA GLU A 789 -8.04 -2.37 -29.02
C GLU A 789 -7.13 -3.13 -28.03
N GLY A 790 -6.43 -2.32 -27.22
CA GLY A 790 -5.73 -2.65 -25.98
C GLY A 790 -4.99 -1.44 -25.39
N ASN A 791 -5.73 -0.55 -24.73
CA ASN A 791 -5.24 0.68 -24.08
C ASN A 791 -4.43 0.39 -22.79
N ASP A 792 -3.20 0.88 -22.72
CA ASP A 792 -2.42 1.04 -21.48
C ASP A 792 -1.94 2.50 -21.38
N GLU A 793 -2.61 3.30 -20.55
CA GLU A 793 -2.19 4.67 -20.23
C GLU A 793 -1.08 4.68 -19.17
N HIS A 794 0.13 5.02 -19.61
CA HIS A 794 1.26 5.35 -18.75
C HIS A 794 1.31 6.86 -18.45
N ILE A 795 0.98 7.26 -17.22
CA ILE A 795 1.25 8.62 -16.72
C ILE A 795 2.72 8.71 -16.30
N TYR A 796 3.56 9.28 -17.18
CA TYR A 796 4.86 9.84 -16.83
C TYR A 796 4.73 11.35 -16.65
N SER A 797 5.17 11.85 -15.50
CA SER A 797 5.33 13.28 -15.23
C SER A 797 6.44 13.87 -16.10
N HIS A 798 6.08 14.60 -17.15
CA HIS A 798 7.02 15.42 -17.91
C HIS A 798 7.29 16.73 -17.17
N SER A 799 8.53 16.92 -16.71
CA SER A 799 9.07 18.21 -16.31
C SER A 799 9.56 18.92 -17.57
N PHE A 800 8.83 19.94 -18.04
CA PHE A 800 9.35 20.84 -19.06
C PHE A 800 10.35 21.80 -18.42
N MET A 801 11.59 21.80 -18.92
CA MET A 801 12.55 22.88 -18.73
C MET A 801 12.09 24.08 -19.55
N ASN A 802 11.88 25.22 -18.90
CA ASN A 802 11.88 26.51 -19.56
C ASN A 802 13.14 27.26 -19.08
N LEU A 803 14.11 27.40 -19.98
CA LEU A 803 15.22 28.33 -19.86
C LEU A 803 14.68 29.69 -20.33
N GLY A 804 14.49 30.61 -19.39
CA GLY A 804 14.24 32.02 -19.66
C GLY A 804 15.47 32.82 -19.25
N GLU A 805 16.04 33.51 -20.23
CA GLU A 805 17.23 34.35 -20.14
C GLU A 805 17.06 35.54 -19.18
N ARG A 806 18.21 36.02 -18.73
CA ARG A 806 18.40 37.21 -17.92
C ARG A 806 18.15 38.46 -18.76
N ASP A 807 17.41 39.41 -18.22
CA ASP A 807 17.54 40.82 -18.59
C ASP A 807 18.06 41.61 -17.38
N GLU A 808 19.23 42.21 -17.59
CA GLU A 808 19.79 43.28 -16.78
C GLU A 808 19.00 44.57 -17.04
N ALA A 809 18.61 45.27 -15.98
CA ALA A 809 18.32 46.69 -16.05
C ALA A 809 18.77 47.38 -14.76
N GLN A 810 19.67 48.35 -14.99
CA GLN A 810 20.35 49.22 -14.05
C GLN A 810 19.40 50.23 -13.39
N ASN A 811 19.79 50.64 -12.17
CA ASN A 811 19.68 51.98 -11.53
C ASN A 811 19.51 51.77 -10.01
N GLY A 812 20.27 52.38 -9.11
CA GLY A 812 21.36 53.33 -9.22
C GLY A 812 21.85 53.72 -7.81
N GLU A 813 23.11 54.13 -7.78
CA GLU A 813 23.74 55.13 -6.91
C GLU A 813 24.05 54.89 -5.41
N ALA A 814 25.37 54.82 -5.18
CA ALA A 814 26.18 55.79 -4.43
C ALA A 814 26.51 55.50 -2.94
N GLY A 815 27.82 55.51 -2.67
CA GLY A 815 28.40 55.57 -1.33
C GLY A 815 29.85 55.08 -1.27
N ALA A 816 30.79 55.94 -1.66
CA ALA A 816 32.24 55.75 -1.63
C ALA A 816 32.82 55.62 -0.20
N GLY A 817 34.02 55.04 -0.09
CA GLY A 817 34.88 55.25 1.09
C GLY A 817 35.91 54.17 1.39
N VAL A 818 37.11 54.39 0.87
CA VAL A 818 38.41 53.76 1.17
C VAL A 818 38.66 53.50 2.67
N LEU A 819 38.90 52.23 3.04
CA LEU A 819 40.08 51.69 3.76
C LEU A 819 39.89 50.19 4.06
#